data_AF-A0A7J8F6V4-F1
#
_entry.id   AF-A0A7J8F6V4-F1
#
_cell.length_a   1.000
_cell.length_b   1.000
_cell.length_c   1.000
_cell.angle_alpha   90.00
_cell.angle_beta   90.00
_cell.angle_gamma   90.00
#
_symmetry.space_group_name_H-M   'P 1'
#
loop_
_entity.id
_entity.type
_entity.pdbx_description
1 polymer ?
#
loop_
_entity_poly.entity_id
_entity_poly.type
_entity_poly.pdbx_seq_one_letter_code
_entity_poly.pdbx_strand_id
1 'polypeptide(L)'
;MTHRDKAGTVCNLKIVTLLVALSPELLFLGAGVQLRDNGYDGLLVAINPQVSEDQNLIPNIKEMITEASFYLFNATKRRVFFRNIKILIPATWKANHYSQVKQESYEKANVIVTDWYGAHGGDPYTLQYRGCGKEGKHIYFTSEFLLNDDLTAGYGSRGRVFVHEWAHLRWGVFDEYNNEKPFYINGQNQIKVTRCSSDIVGMFVCEKGPCPEENCIISQLFQEGCMFIYNSTQNTTSSIMFMQSLSSVVEFCNSSTHNQEAPNLQNQMCNLRSTWDVISDSSDFNHSFPMNGTALPPPPTFSLVQAGDKVVCLVLDVSSNMAEADRFLRQQQAAEFYLMQIVEIHTFVGIVSYNSKGEIRTQLHQINNDDDRKLLVSYLPAMVSSEAETSICSGLKRGFEVAEKLNGRAYGSVMILVTSGIDEHISDCLLTVFRSGSTIHTIALGSSADNNLEELSHLTGGLKFFVPDKSNSNSMIDAFSRISSGTGDVLQQCIQLESVGENVEPHHQLKNTVTVDNSVGNDTAFLVTWQTSGPPEMVLSDPNGRKYFTRNFIINQALRTARLWIPGTAKPGLWTYVLNNTHHSRQALKVTVTSRASRSAQPPATVDAFVEKDSTSFPHPVMIYANVRKGFYPVLNATVTATIEPETEDPVTLKLFDDGAGADVIKNDGIYSR
;
A
#
# COMPACT_ATOMS: atom_id res chain seq x y z
N MET A 1 13.78 30.87 -35.82
CA MET A 1 15.04 30.14 -36.05
C MET A 1 14.77 28.67 -35.81
N THR A 2 14.97 27.86 -36.83
CA THR A 2 14.71 26.42 -36.90
C THR A 2 15.64 25.64 -35.98
N HIS A 3 15.11 24.93 -34.99
CA HIS A 3 15.87 23.95 -34.23
C HIS A 3 15.60 22.53 -34.75
N ARG A 4 16.66 21.95 -35.30
CA ARG A 4 16.79 20.59 -35.84
C ARG A 4 16.40 19.51 -34.85
N ASP A 5 15.63 18.54 -35.36
CA ASP A 5 15.54 17.17 -34.84
C ASP A 5 16.92 16.56 -34.63
N LYS A 6 17.18 16.11 -33.39
CA LYS A 6 18.23 15.13 -33.11
C LYS A 6 17.56 13.78 -32.85
N ALA A 7 17.86 12.85 -33.74
CA ALA A 7 17.52 11.44 -33.65
C ALA A 7 17.77 10.90 -32.23
N GLY A 8 16.74 10.26 -31.68
CA GLY A 8 16.76 9.65 -30.36
C GLY A 8 17.84 8.60 -30.23
N THR A 9 18.63 8.73 -29.17
CA THR A 9 19.49 7.68 -28.63
C THR A 9 18.62 6.47 -28.33
N VAL A 10 18.98 5.30 -28.89
CA VAL A 10 18.36 4.02 -28.58
C VAL A 10 18.39 3.81 -27.06
N CYS A 11 17.24 3.92 -26.41
CA CYS A 11 17.07 3.54 -25.02
C CYS A 11 17.34 2.04 -24.92
N ASN A 12 18.46 1.66 -24.29
CA ASN A 12 18.65 0.28 -23.85
C ASN A 12 17.44 -0.12 -23.01
N LEU A 13 16.73 -1.17 -23.46
CA LEU A 13 15.60 -1.74 -22.76
C LEU A 13 16.07 -2.23 -21.38
N LYS A 14 15.88 -1.42 -20.33
CA LYS A 14 16.15 -1.83 -18.96
C LYS A 14 14.91 -2.56 -18.46
N ILE A 15 14.96 -3.88 -18.50
CA ILE A 15 13.92 -4.74 -17.92
C ILE A 15 14.12 -4.70 -16.40
N VAL A 16 13.16 -4.14 -15.67
CA VAL A 16 13.12 -4.23 -14.20
C VAL A 16 11.97 -5.17 -13.86
N THR A 17 12.28 -6.26 -13.16
CA THR A 17 11.30 -7.21 -12.67
C THR A 17 11.09 -6.96 -11.19
N LEU A 18 9.83 -6.86 -10.77
CA LEU A 18 9.41 -6.72 -9.38
C LEU A 18 8.30 -7.73 -9.14
N LEU A 19 8.38 -8.45 -8.02
CA LEU A 19 7.42 -9.48 -7.63
C LEU A 19 6.85 -9.13 -6.26
N VAL A 20 5.55 -9.36 -6.10
CA VAL A 20 4.80 -9.04 -4.88
C VAL A 20 3.75 -10.11 -4.66
N ALA A 21 3.71 -10.68 -3.46
CA ALA A 21 2.61 -11.55 -3.03
C ALA A 21 1.37 -10.70 -2.70
N LEU A 22 0.22 -11.13 -3.22
CA LEU A 22 -1.07 -10.48 -2.98
C LEU A 22 -1.64 -10.89 -1.62
N SER A 23 -2.12 -9.91 -0.87
CA SER A 23 -3.07 -10.10 0.23
C SER A 23 -4.27 -9.19 -0.02
N PRO A 24 -5.50 -9.62 0.29
CA PRO A 24 -6.68 -8.78 0.07
C PRO A 24 -6.73 -7.53 0.95
N GLU A 25 -7.23 -6.43 0.37
CA GLU A 25 -7.61 -5.23 1.14
C GLU A 25 -9.05 -5.41 1.66
N LEU A 26 -9.18 -5.98 2.86
CA LEU A 26 -10.46 -6.00 3.57
C LEU A 26 -10.64 -4.69 4.35
N LEU A 27 -11.85 -4.12 4.28
CA LEU A 27 -12.27 -2.99 5.09
C LEU A 27 -12.11 -3.34 6.58
N PHE A 28 -11.22 -2.60 7.25
CA PHE A 28 -10.83 -2.81 8.64
C PHE A 28 -12.00 -2.58 9.61
N LEU A 29 -12.30 -3.55 10.47
CA LEU A 29 -13.14 -3.31 11.66
C LEU A 29 -12.35 -2.66 12.81
N GLY A 30 -11.00 -2.70 12.79
CA GLY A 30 -10.13 -2.20 13.86
C GLY A 30 -9.36 -0.89 13.60
N ALA A 31 -9.22 -0.45 12.35
CA ALA A 31 -8.33 0.67 11.98
C ALA A 31 -8.83 1.57 10.83
N GLY A 32 -10.07 1.38 10.37
CA GLY A 32 -10.69 2.21 9.33
C GLY A 32 -11.44 3.42 9.92
N VAL A 33 -11.67 4.44 9.09
CA VAL A 33 -12.51 5.58 9.49
C VAL A 33 -13.94 5.10 9.70
N GLN A 34 -14.48 5.35 10.90
CA GLN A 34 -15.85 4.98 11.28
C GLN A 34 -16.68 6.23 11.53
N LEU A 35 -17.88 6.27 10.97
CA LEU A 35 -18.86 7.30 11.27
C LEU A 35 -19.73 6.83 12.45
N ARG A 36 -19.68 7.56 13.57
CA ARG A 36 -20.49 7.27 14.76
C ARG A 36 -21.10 8.56 15.29
N ASP A 37 -22.42 8.59 15.45
CA ASP A 37 -23.15 9.79 15.90
C ASP A 37 -22.70 11.03 15.10
N ASN A 38 -22.73 10.93 13.77
CA ASN A 38 -22.34 11.97 12.82
C ASN A 38 -20.85 12.40 12.83
N GLY A 39 -20.03 11.87 13.74
CA GLY A 39 -18.60 12.18 13.82
C GLY A 39 -17.74 11.06 13.23
N TYR A 40 -16.82 11.42 12.33
CA TYR A 40 -15.77 10.52 11.85
C TYR A 40 -14.70 10.32 12.93
N ASP A 41 -14.48 9.06 13.28
CA ASP A 41 -13.42 8.62 14.18
C ASP A 41 -12.39 7.78 13.43
N GLY A 42 -11.12 7.89 13.83
CA GLY A 42 -10.06 7.01 13.35
C GLY A 42 -9.37 7.50 12.08
N LEU A 43 -9.57 8.76 11.67
CA LEU A 43 -8.82 9.36 10.56
C LEU A 43 -7.34 9.41 10.94
N LEU A 44 -6.51 8.78 10.10
CA LEU A 44 -5.07 8.69 10.29
C LEU A 44 -4.34 9.55 9.25
N VAL A 45 -3.60 10.55 9.73
CA VAL A 45 -2.65 11.33 8.95
C VAL A 45 -1.25 10.81 9.23
N ALA A 46 -0.48 10.43 8.21
CA ALA A 46 0.91 10.04 8.38
C ALA A 46 1.86 11.02 7.67
N ILE A 47 2.89 11.45 8.38
CA ILE A 47 3.97 12.27 7.81
C ILE A 47 5.07 11.31 7.34
N ASN A 48 5.47 11.43 6.08
CA ASN A 48 6.50 10.57 5.49
C ASN A 48 7.85 10.80 6.21
N PRO A 49 8.64 9.74 6.49
CA PRO A 49 9.93 9.87 7.18
C PRO A 49 10.97 10.78 6.54
N GLN A 50 10.84 11.06 5.24
CA GLN A 50 11.73 11.96 4.49
C GLN A 50 11.33 13.45 4.63
N VAL A 51 10.15 13.75 5.18
CA VAL A 51 9.72 15.13 5.45
C VAL A 51 10.51 15.67 6.62
N SER A 52 11.11 16.86 6.44
CA SER A 52 11.90 17.49 7.50
C SER A 52 11.02 17.99 8.65
N GLU A 53 11.53 17.92 9.88
CA GLU A 53 10.83 18.40 11.07
C GLU A 53 10.65 19.93 11.02
N ASP A 54 9.40 20.39 10.98
CA ASP A 54 9.01 21.79 10.99
C ASP A 54 7.96 22.05 12.08
N GLN A 55 8.13 23.15 12.82
CA GLN A 55 7.28 23.50 13.97
C GLN A 55 5.84 23.86 13.58
N ASN A 56 5.62 24.33 12.34
CA ASN A 56 4.33 24.76 11.84
C ASN A 56 3.55 23.63 11.15
N LEU A 57 4.21 22.55 10.74
CA LEU A 57 3.55 21.49 9.97
C LEU A 57 2.39 20.83 10.75
N ILE A 58 2.62 20.42 12.00
CA ILE A 58 1.57 19.81 12.84
C ILE A 58 0.43 20.82 13.13
N PRO A 59 0.70 22.07 13.56
CA PRO A 59 -0.33 23.11 13.67
C PRO A 59 -1.16 23.27 12.39
N ASN A 60 -0.53 23.38 11.23
CA ASN A 60 -1.21 23.62 9.96
C ASN A 60 -2.09 22.42 9.54
N ILE A 61 -1.65 21.18 9.80
CA ILE A 61 -2.47 19.98 9.61
C ILE A 61 -3.72 20.04 10.50
N LYS A 62 -3.55 20.42 11.79
CA LYS A 62 -4.67 20.53 12.72
C LYS A 62 -5.66 21.62 12.32
N GLU A 63 -5.16 22.77 11.89
CA GLU A 63 -5.97 23.88 11.41
C GLU A 63 -6.77 23.49 10.17
N MET A 64 -6.10 22.92 9.16
CA MET A 64 -6.73 22.41 7.94
C MET A 64 -7.89 21.47 8.24
N ILE A 65 -7.68 20.45 9.08
CA ILE A 65 -8.72 19.46 9.40
C ILE A 65 -9.83 20.06 10.27
N THR A 66 -9.49 21.00 11.15
CA THR A 66 -10.48 21.73 11.97
C THR A 66 -11.41 22.56 11.09
N GLU A 67 -10.85 23.32 10.15
CA GLU A 67 -11.61 24.08 9.16
C GLU A 67 -12.45 23.16 8.28
N ALA A 68 -11.84 22.09 7.76
CA ALA A 68 -12.51 21.08 6.95
C ALA A 68 -13.72 20.47 7.67
N SER A 69 -13.62 20.23 8.98
CA SER A 69 -14.72 19.67 9.78
C SER A 69 -15.96 20.55 9.76
N PHE A 70 -15.80 21.87 9.95
CA PHE A 70 -16.91 22.81 9.88
C PHE A 70 -17.46 22.99 8.47
N TYR A 71 -16.57 23.03 7.48
CA TYR A 71 -16.95 23.16 6.08
C TYR A 71 -17.72 21.93 5.57
N LEU A 72 -17.23 20.73 5.86
CA LEU A 72 -17.88 19.45 5.54
C LEU A 72 -19.26 19.36 6.20
N PHE A 73 -19.36 19.76 7.46
CA PHE A 73 -20.63 19.77 8.18
C PHE A 73 -21.67 20.63 7.48
N ASN A 74 -21.29 21.84 7.03
CA ASN A 74 -22.21 22.69 6.28
C ASN A 74 -22.56 22.08 4.91
N ALA A 75 -21.55 21.65 4.15
CA ALA A 75 -21.70 21.07 2.81
C ALA A 75 -22.58 19.81 2.79
N THR A 76 -22.62 19.07 3.90
CA THR A 76 -23.42 17.85 4.06
C THR A 76 -24.77 18.10 4.72
N LYS A 77 -25.26 19.35 4.67
CA LYS A 77 -26.56 19.75 5.25
C LYS A 77 -26.63 19.45 6.75
N ARG A 78 -25.54 19.78 7.47
CA ARG A 78 -25.37 19.62 8.92
C ARG A 78 -25.36 18.17 9.39
N ARG A 79 -24.77 17.25 8.61
CA ARG A 79 -24.80 15.81 8.90
C ARG A 79 -23.50 15.25 9.43
N VAL A 80 -22.36 15.46 8.77
CA VAL A 80 -21.11 14.77 9.16
C VAL A 80 -19.96 15.74 9.43
N PHE A 81 -19.09 15.38 10.37
CA PHE A 81 -17.93 16.19 10.77
C PHE A 81 -16.77 15.30 11.23
N PHE A 82 -15.55 15.83 11.31
CA PHE A 82 -14.39 15.11 11.85
C PHE A 82 -14.30 15.24 13.36
N ARG A 83 -14.09 14.12 14.08
CA ARG A 83 -14.08 14.09 15.55
C ARG A 83 -12.75 13.62 16.15
N ASN A 84 -12.29 12.42 15.83
CA ASN A 84 -11.08 11.85 16.44
C ASN A 84 -10.03 11.56 15.37
N ILE A 85 -8.95 12.34 15.38
CA ILE A 85 -7.87 12.27 14.39
C ILE A 85 -6.56 11.87 15.06
N LYS A 86 -5.82 10.99 14.40
CA LYS A 86 -4.48 10.57 14.78
C LYS A 86 -3.48 11.10 13.78
N ILE A 87 -2.40 11.68 14.27
CA ILE A 87 -1.26 12.09 13.43
C ILE A 87 -0.07 11.21 13.80
N LEU A 88 0.36 10.39 12.85
CA LEU A 88 1.53 9.53 12.95
C LEU A 88 2.77 10.35 12.59
N ILE A 89 3.58 10.59 13.63
CA ILE A 89 4.87 11.26 13.55
C ILE A 89 5.93 10.23 13.13
N PRO A 90 6.81 10.54 12.17
CA PRO A 90 7.83 9.62 11.73
C PRO A 90 8.90 9.43 12.81
N ALA A 91 9.53 8.25 12.83
CA ALA A 91 10.60 7.94 13.77
C ALA A 91 11.89 8.76 13.51
N THR A 92 12.01 9.41 12.34
CA THR A 92 13.14 10.29 11.99
C THR A 92 13.08 11.64 12.70
N TRP A 93 11.90 12.04 13.19
CA TRP A 93 11.73 13.26 13.99
C TRP A 93 12.09 13.00 15.45
N LYS A 94 12.45 14.07 16.16
CA LYS A 94 12.80 13.94 17.59
C LYS A 94 11.63 13.42 18.40
N ALA A 95 11.90 12.41 19.23
CA ALA A 95 10.93 11.92 20.16
C ALA A 95 10.51 13.03 21.14
N ASN A 96 9.20 13.18 21.30
CA ASN A 96 8.58 14.12 22.24
C ASN A 96 7.60 13.34 23.13
N HIS A 97 6.78 14.03 23.94
CA HIS A 97 5.70 13.43 24.74
C HIS A 97 4.53 12.92 23.87
N TYR A 98 4.81 12.20 22.79
CA TYR A 98 3.84 11.54 21.93
C TYR A 98 3.41 10.21 22.51
N SER A 99 2.19 9.79 22.17
CA SER A 99 1.70 8.47 22.54
C SER A 99 2.35 7.39 21.67
N GLN A 100 2.55 6.20 22.22
CA GLN A 100 3.05 5.07 21.44
C GLN A 100 1.96 4.59 20.47
N VAL A 101 2.37 4.25 19.25
CA VAL A 101 1.51 3.58 18.27
C VAL A 101 0.99 2.24 18.82
N LYS A 102 -0.24 1.90 18.43
CA LYS A 102 -0.81 0.56 18.61
C LYS A 102 -0.79 -0.17 17.27
N GLN A 103 -1.69 0.22 16.37
CA GLN A 103 -1.89 -0.42 15.07
C GLN A 103 -1.78 0.59 13.91
N GLU A 104 -1.54 1.86 14.22
CA GLU A 104 -1.30 2.93 13.26
C GLU A 104 0.02 2.68 12.51
N SER A 105 -0.03 2.70 11.18
CA SER A 105 1.14 2.57 10.31
C SER A 105 1.01 3.50 9.11
N TYR A 106 2.13 3.76 8.42
CA TYR A 106 2.15 4.62 7.24
C TYR A 106 1.28 4.07 6.11
N GLU A 107 1.35 2.75 5.88
CA GLU A 107 0.60 2.04 4.83
C GLU A 107 -0.93 2.10 5.05
N LYS A 108 -1.39 2.27 6.29
CA LYS A 108 -2.82 2.35 6.67
C LYS A 108 -3.37 3.78 6.73
N ALA A 109 -2.54 4.79 6.48
CA ALA A 109 -2.96 6.18 6.64
C ALA A 109 -3.99 6.58 5.58
N ASN A 110 -4.98 7.39 5.96
CA ASN A 110 -5.94 7.96 5.00
C ASN A 110 -5.35 9.17 4.28
N VAL A 111 -4.48 9.90 4.98
CA VAL A 111 -3.83 11.12 4.50
C VAL A 111 -2.32 10.97 4.66
N ILE A 112 -1.57 11.23 3.61
CA ILE A 112 -0.12 11.16 3.58
C ILE A 112 0.44 12.56 3.31
N VAL A 113 1.32 13.02 4.19
CA VAL A 113 2.11 14.24 3.98
C VAL A 113 3.50 13.85 3.49
N THR A 114 3.95 14.39 2.35
CA THR A 114 5.20 13.98 1.68
C THR A 114 5.91 15.14 1.00
N ASP A 115 7.22 15.02 0.81
CA ASP A 115 8.05 15.98 0.05
C ASP A 115 8.40 15.47 -1.35
N TRP A 116 7.93 14.28 -1.71
CA TRP A 116 8.16 13.73 -3.03
C TRP A 116 7.08 14.24 -3.99
N TYR A 117 7.50 15.05 -4.94
CA TYR A 117 6.68 15.48 -6.06
C TYR A 117 6.42 14.27 -6.98
N GLY A 118 5.15 14.01 -7.29
CA GLY A 118 4.70 12.96 -8.21
C GLY A 118 4.34 13.52 -9.59
N ALA A 119 3.51 12.78 -10.33
CA ALA A 119 2.93 13.28 -11.59
C ALA A 119 2.10 14.56 -11.42
N HIS A 120 1.50 14.74 -10.24
CA HIS A 120 0.71 15.91 -9.86
C HIS A 120 1.55 17.09 -9.34
N GLY A 121 2.88 17.00 -9.39
CA GLY A 121 3.74 18.05 -8.87
C GLY A 121 3.49 18.31 -7.38
N GLY A 122 3.19 19.55 -7.04
CA GLY A 122 2.91 20.00 -5.66
C GLY A 122 1.43 19.96 -5.28
N ASP A 123 0.54 19.59 -6.22
CA ASP A 123 -0.91 19.68 -6.06
C ASP A 123 -1.42 18.61 -5.08
N PRO A 124 -2.33 18.96 -4.16
CA PRO A 124 -3.10 17.98 -3.42
C PRO A 124 -3.92 17.10 -4.35
N TYR A 125 -3.98 15.80 -4.05
CA TYR A 125 -4.78 14.87 -4.83
C TYR A 125 -5.14 13.61 -4.04
N THR A 126 -6.17 12.91 -4.47
CA THR A 126 -6.58 11.62 -3.95
C THR A 126 -6.27 10.53 -4.96
N LEU A 127 -5.65 9.45 -4.51
CA LEU A 127 -5.47 8.25 -5.33
C LEU A 127 -6.78 7.47 -5.42
N GLN A 128 -7.62 7.86 -6.38
CA GLN A 128 -8.88 7.21 -6.71
C GLN A 128 -8.70 6.30 -7.93
N TYR A 129 -8.60 5.00 -7.69
CA TYR A 129 -8.38 3.98 -8.72
C TYR A 129 -9.62 3.11 -8.97
N ARG A 130 -10.69 3.31 -8.19
CA ARG A 130 -11.94 2.56 -8.27
C ARG A 130 -13.01 3.38 -8.97
N GLY A 131 -14.11 2.71 -9.33
CA GLY A 131 -15.27 3.34 -9.96
C GLY A 131 -16.10 4.21 -9.00
N CYS A 132 -17.15 4.82 -9.55
CA CYS A 132 -18.03 5.69 -8.79
C CYS A 132 -18.63 5.05 -7.52
N GLY A 133 -18.67 5.82 -6.43
CA GLY A 133 -19.24 5.38 -5.16
C GLY A 133 -18.31 4.48 -4.33
N LYS A 134 -17.05 4.30 -4.77
CA LYS A 134 -16.06 3.44 -4.11
C LYS A 134 -14.97 4.27 -3.42
N GLU A 135 -14.62 3.89 -2.21
CA GLU A 135 -13.59 4.56 -1.42
C GLU A 135 -12.22 4.48 -2.14
N GLY A 136 -11.52 5.61 -2.22
CA GLY A 136 -10.15 5.71 -2.74
C GLY A 136 -9.10 5.23 -1.75
N LYS A 137 -7.81 5.35 -2.09
CA LYS A 137 -6.71 4.82 -1.26
C LYS A 137 -6.18 5.82 -0.22
N HIS A 138 -5.65 6.94 -0.70
CA HIS A 138 -4.94 7.93 0.10
C HIS A 138 -5.18 9.34 -0.47
N ILE A 139 -5.27 10.32 0.41
CA ILE A 139 -5.10 11.73 0.07
C ILE A 139 -3.63 12.08 0.25
N TYR A 140 -3.04 12.79 -0.70
CA TYR A 140 -1.67 13.27 -0.66
C TYR A 140 -1.64 14.79 -0.51
N PHE A 141 -0.87 15.27 0.47
CA PHE A 141 -0.52 16.68 0.61
C PHE A 141 1.00 16.82 0.62
N THR A 142 1.50 17.87 -0.03
CA THR A 142 2.91 18.24 0.11
C THR A 142 3.14 19.05 1.37
N SER A 143 4.34 18.96 1.97
CA SER A 143 4.68 19.89 3.07
C SER A 143 4.67 21.34 2.59
N GLU A 144 5.07 21.60 1.34
CA GLU A 144 5.01 22.91 0.70
C GLU A 144 3.57 23.47 0.69
N PHE A 145 2.58 22.67 0.27
CA PHE A 145 1.17 23.07 0.32
C PHE A 145 0.73 23.45 1.73
N LEU A 146 1.18 22.70 2.74
CA LEU A 146 0.82 22.92 4.14
C LEU A 146 1.55 24.10 4.78
N LEU A 147 2.74 24.48 4.29
CA LEU A 147 3.60 25.50 4.90
C LEU A 147 3.57 26.84 4.15
N ASN A 148 3.22 26.86 2.86
CA ASN A 148 3.21 28.08 2.04
C ASN A 148 1.80 28.67 1.93
N ASP A 149 1.55 29.79 2.59
CA ASP A 149 0.25 30.48 2.59
C ASP A 149 -0.09 31.15 1.26
N ASP A 150 0.91 31.45 0.41
CA ASP A 150 0.67 32.07 -0.91
C ASP A 150 -0.16 31.15 -1.82
N LEU A 151 -0.08 29.82 -1.62
CA LEU A 151 -0.84 28.83 -2.38
C LEU A 151 -2.35 28.92 -2.10
N THR A 152 -2.76 29.45 -0.95
CA THR A 152 -4.18 29.60 -0.61
C THR A 152 -4.91 30.58 -1.53
N ALA A 153 -4.20 31.49 -2.19
CA ALA A 153 -4.78 32.41 -3.16
C ALA A 153 -5.29 31.68 -4.42
N GLY A 154 -4.65 30.56 -4.80
CA GLY A 154 -5.04 29.75 -5.96
C GLY A 154 -6.02 28.63 -5.59
N TYR A 155 -5.68 27.82 -4.57
CA TYR A 155 -6.49 26.65 -4.20
C TYR A 155 -7.70 26.96 -3.31
N GLY A 156 -7.71 28.14 -2.68
CA GLY A 156 -8.55 28.43 -1.54
C GLY A 156 -7.93 27.95 -0.23
N SER A 157 -8.71 28.04 0.85
CA SER A 157 -8.25 27.59 2.16
C SER A 157 -8.03 26.08 2.20
N ARG A 158 -7.06 25.65 3.00
CA ARG A 158 -6.64 24.24 3.07
C ARG A 158 -7.78 23.33 3.50
N GLY A 159 -8.67 23.77 4.40
CA GLY A 159 -9.82 22.98 4.82
C GLY A 159 -10.83 22.72 3.69
N ARG A 160 -10.97 23.64 2.74
CA ARG A 160 -11.84 23.45 1.56
C ARG A 160 -11.27 22.45 0.57
N VAL A 161 -9.96 22.54 0.33
CA VAL A 161 -9.22 21.55 -0.48
C VAL A 161 -9.32 20.17 0.16
N PHE A 162 -9.16 20.09 1.49
CA PHE A 162 -9.32 18.84 2.20
C PHE A 162 -10.70 18.22 2.03
N VAL A 163 -11.78 19.01 2.04
CA VAL A 163 -13.15 18.48 1.81
C VAL A 163 -13.36 18.02 0.37
N HIS A 164 -12.77 18.70 -0.60
CA HIS A 164 -12.76 18.27 -2.00
C HIS A 164 -12.08 16.89 -2.15
N GLU A 165 -10.86 16.74 -1.62
CA GLU A 165 -10.13 15.47 -1.61
C GLU A 165 -10.80 14.39 -0.76
N TRP A 166 -11.39 14.77 0.37
CA TRP A 166 -12.15 13.86 1.21
C TRP A 166 -13.35 13.28 0.47
N ALA A 167 -14.01 14.04 -0.41
CA ALA A 167 -15.12 13.54 -1.20
C ALA A 167 -14.65 12.47 -2.21
N HIS A 168 -13.51 12.70 -2.88
CA HIS A 168 -12.87 11.68 -3.72
C HIS A 168 -12.53 10.42 -2.92
N LEU A 169 -11.92 10.59 -1.75
CA LEU A 169 -11.48 9.48 -0.91
C LEU A 169 -12.69 8.70 -0.40
N ARG A 170 -13.59 9.35 0.34
CA ARG A 170 -14.62 8.65 1.13
C ARG A 170 -15.79 8.14 0.30
N TRP A 171 -16.21 8.91 -0.71
CA TRP A 171 -17.45 8.63 -1.45
C TRP A 171 -17.21 8.25 -2.91
N GLY A 172 -15.97 8.31 -3.41
CA GLY A 172 -15.67 7.94 -4.78
C GLY A 172 -16.40 8.77 -5.81
N VAL A 173 -16.52 10.07 -5.55
CA VAL A 173 -16.97 11.06 -6.53
C VAL A 173 -15.77 11.59 -7.32
N PHE A 174 -16.02 12.23 -8.45
CA PHE A 174 -15.00 12.74 -9.35
C PHE A 174 -15.18 14.23 -9.59
N ASP A 175 -14.19 14.82 -10.25
CA ASP A 175 -14.18 16.23 -10.60
C ASP A 175 -15.31 16.57 -11.58
N GLU A 176 -15.88 17.75 -11.36
CA GLU A 176 -16.92 18.32 -12.19
C GLU A 176 -16.37 19.34 -13.21
N TYR A 177 -15.05 19.56 -13.21
CA TYR A 177 -14.29 20.21 -14.28
C TYR A 177 -13.60 19.18 -15.17
N ASN A 178 -13.00 19.62 -16.28
CA ASN A 178 -12.18 18.78 -17.15
C ASN A 178 -11.09 19.61 -17.82
N ASN A 179 -9.82 19.26 -17.60
CA ASN A 179 -8.68 20.00 -18.14
C ASN A 179 -8.44 19.75 -19.64
N GLU A 180 -8.83 18.57 -20.16
CA GLU A 180 -8.71 18.23 -21.59
C GLU A 180 -9.89 18.80 -22.40
N LYS A 181 -11.07 18.85 -21.78
CA LYS A 181 -12.30 19.40 -22.36
C LYS A 181 -12.89 20.47 -21.43
N PRO A 182 -12.22 21.62 -21.25
CA PRO A 182 -12.71 22.70 -20.39
C PRO A 182 -13.98 23.36 -20.93
N PHE A 183 -14.27 23.16 -22.22
CA PHE A 183 -15.43 23.69 -22.91
C PHE A 183 -16.10 22.61 -23.77
N TYR A 184 -17.39 22.78 -24.02
CA TYR A 184 -18.15 21.91 -24.91
C TYR A 184 -19.31 22.67 -25.59
N ILE A 185 -19.85 22.09 -26.66
CA ILE A 185 -21.06 22.58 -27.32
C ILE A 185 -22.24 21.77 -26.80
N ASN A 186 -23.23 22.44 -26.22
CA ASN A 186 -24.41 21.80 -25.66
C ASN A 186 -25.46 21.45 -26.74
N GLY A 187 -26.56 20.79 -26.36
CA GLY A 187 -27.64 20.39 -27.27
C GLY A 187 -28.33 21.55 -28.00
N GLN A 188 -28.18 22.79 -27.54
CA GLN A 188 -28.69 24.01 -28.18
C GLN A 188 -27.63 24.75 -29.01
N ASN A 189 -26.51 24.08 -29.31
CA ASN A 189 -25.40 24.63 -30.09
C ASN A 189 -24.76 25.88 -29.45
N GLN A 190 -24.77 25.96 -28.11
CA GLN A 190 -24.13 27.01 -27.33
C GLN A 190 -22.82 26.51 -26.73
N ILE A 191 -21.81 27.37 -26.68
CA ILE A 191 -20.55 27.09 -26.01
C ILE A 191 -20.76 27.17 -24.50
N LYS A 192 -20.36 26.14 -23.78
CA LYS A 192 -20.47 26.07 -22.32
C LYS A 192 -19.13 25.65 -21.72
N VAL A 193 -18.88 26.13 -20.51
CA VAL A 193 -17.79 25.66 -19.65
C VAL A 193 -18.18 24.29 -19.09
N THR A 194 -17.24 23.35 -19.07
CA THR A 194 -17.43 22.06 -18.43
C THR A 194 -17.45 22.25 -16.91
N ARG A 195 -18.66 22.25 -16.35
CA ARG A 195 -18.94 22.45 -14.93
C ARG A 195 -20.31 21.91 -14.58
N CYS A 196 -20.53 21.65 -13.29
CA CYS A 196 -21.84 21.25 -12.80
C CYS A 196 -22.83 22.42 -12.79
N SER A 197 -22.62 23.40 -11.91
CA SER A 197 -23.51 24.57 -11.85
C SER A 197 -23.21 25.55 -12.98
N SER A 198 -24.22 25.82 -13.83
CA SER A 198 -24.18 26.88 -14.83
C SER A 198 -24.19 28.29 -14.23
N ASP A 199 -24.46 28.43 -12.93
CA ASP A 199 -24.62 29.72 -12.26
C ASP A 199 -23.29 30.35 -11.86
N ILE A 200 -22.18 29.60 -11.96
CA ILE A 200 -20.85 30.19 -11.74
C ILE A 200 -20.58 31.19 -12.86
N VAL A 201 -20.28 32.44 -12.54
CA VAL A 201 -20.01 33.46 -13.56
C VAL A 201 -18.51 33.72 -13.70
N GLY A 202 -18.10 34.15 -14.89
CA GLY A 202 -16.71 34.38 -15.24
C GLY A 202 -16.57 34.94 -16.64
N MET A 203 -15.34 35.02 -17.12
CA MET A 203 -14.97 35.56 -18.41
C MET A 203 -14.04 34.63 -19.18
N PHE A 204 -14.18 34.62 -20.50
CA PHE A 204 -13.28 33.91 -21.39
C PHE A 204 -12.06 34.77 -21.71
N VAL A 205 -10.88 34.15 -21.70
CA VAL A 205 -9.61 34.78 -22.03
C VAL A 205 -8.95 33.97 -23.14
N CYS A 206 -8.67 34.64 -24.25
CA CYS A 206 -7.95 34.12 -25.42
C CYS A 206 -6.50 34.63 -25.39
N GLU A 207 -5.68 34.25 -26.39
CA GLU A 207 -4.28 34.73 -26.52
C GLU A 207 -4.12 36.26 -26.45
N LYS A 208 -5.10 37.02 -26.92
CA LYS A 208 -5.09 38.50 -26.94
C LYS A 208 -5.76 39.14 -25.73
N GLY A 209 -6.07 38.36 -24.70
CA GLY A 209 -6.80 38.81 -23.51
C GLY A 209 -8.29 38.44 -23.54
N PRO A 210 -9.15 39.16 -22.80
CA PRO A 210 -10.58 38.89 -22.72
C PRO A 210 -11.24 38.82 -24.09
N CYS A 211 -12.07 37.81 -24.31
CA CYS A 211 -12.73 37.59 -25.60
C CYS A 211 -14.16 37.06 -25.42
N PRO A 212 -15.02 37.17 -26.45
CA PRO A 212 -16.30 36.47 -26.51
C PRO A 212 -16.11 34.94 -26.52
N GLU A 213 -17.09 34.20 -26.00
CA GLU A 213 -17.06 32.73 -25.94
C GLU A 213 -16.87 32.06 -27.31
N GLU A 214 -17.42 32.66 -28.37
CA GLU A 214 -17.34 32.22 -29.77
C GLU A 214 -15.90 32.09 -30.28
N ASN A 215 -14.97 32.86 -29.70
CA ASN A 215 -13.58 32.85 -30.11
C ASN A 215 -12.78 31.68 -29.52
N CYS A 216 -13.33 30.93 -28.56
CA CYS A 216 -12.63 29.80 -27.94
C CYS A 216 -12.87 28.45 -28.62
N ILE A 217 -13.78 28.38 -29.58
CA ILE A 217 -14.02 27.18 -30.39
C ILE A 217 -14.08 27.57 -31.86
N ILE A 218 -13.10 27.11 -32.64
CA ILE A 218 -13.05 27.30 -34.10
C ILE A 218 -13.31 25.94 -34.76
N SER A 219 -14.33 25.85 -35.61
CA SER A 219 -14.64 24.63 -36.39
C SER A 219 -14.80 23.36 -35.52
N GLN A 220 -15.49 23.47 -34.38
CA GLN A 220 -15.69 22.40 -33.39
C GLN A 220 -14.42 21.90 -32.69
N LEU A 221 -13.30 22.60 -32.85
CA LEU A 221 -12.06 22.34 -32.14
C LEU A 221 -11.77 23.48 -31.16
N PHE A 222 -11.31 23.10 -29.97
CA PHE A 222 -10.86 24.04 -28.96
C PHE A 222 -9.65 24.83 -29.46
N GLN A 223 -9.69 26.16 -29.33
CA GLN A 223 -8.53 26.99 -29.62
C GLN A 223 -7.55 26.91 -28.46
N GLU A 224 -6.33 26.44 -28.73
CA GLU A 224 -5.25 26.37 -27.76
C GLU A 224 -4.99 27.77 -27.15
N GLY A 225 -4.84 27.84 -25.83
CA GLY A 225 -4.65 29.10 -25.10
C GLY A 225 -5.93 29.80 -24.62
N CYS A 226 -7.12 29.24 -24.88
CA CYS A 226 -8.36 29.74 -24.29
C CYS A 226 -8.58 29.26 -22.85
N MET A 227 -9.01 30.15 -21.95
CA MET A 227 -9.29 29.82 -20.55
C MET A 227 -10.56 30.50 -20.06
N PHE A 228 -11.19 29.92 -19.04
CA PHE A 228 -12.30 30.52 -18.33
C PHE A 228 -11.86 30.94 -16.94
N ILE A 229 -11.89 32.24 -16.69
CA ILE A 229 -11.54 32.81 -15.40
C ILE A 229 -12.85 33.17 -14.69
N TYR A 230 -13.14 32.46 -13.61
CA TYR A 230 -14.30 32.72 -12.77
C TYR A 230 -14.15 34.04 -12.00
N ASN A 231 -15.28 34.70 -11.73
CA ASN A 231 -15.29 35.88 -10.88
C ASN A 231 -15.03 35.47 -9.43
N SER A 232 -14.02 36.06 -8.79
CA SER A 232 -13.66 35.76 -7.40
C SER A 232 -14.78 36.08 -6.40
N THR A 233 -15.63 37.06 -6.73
CA THR A 233 -16.79 37.45 -5.92
C THR A 233 -18.07 37.09 -6.67
N GLN A 234 -18.82 36.13 -6.12
CA GLN A 234 -20.14 35.72 -6.61
C GLN A 234 -20.96 35.09 -5.48
N ASN A 235 -22.24 34.79 -5.72
CA ASN A 235 -23.15 34.22 -4.71
C ASN A 235 -23.48 32.75 -4.97
N THR A 236 -22.85 32.14 -5.98
CA THR A 236 -23.12 30.77 -6.38
C THR A 236 -22.54 29.81 -5.35
N THR A 237 -23.39 28.92 -4.82
CA THR A 237 -23.05 28.03 -3.71
C THR A 237 -22.54 26.66 -4.13
N SER A 238 -22.73 26.28 -5.40
CA SER A 238 -22.34 24.98 -5.94
C SER A 238 -21.38 25.16 -7.13
N SER A 239 -20.32 24.36 -7.31
CA SER A 239 -20.06 23.06 -6.67
C SER A 239 -18.64 22.93 -6.12
N ILE A 240 -18.52 22.28 -4.96
CA ILE A 240 -17.24 21.92 -4.33
C ILE A 240 -16.34 21.10 -5.26
N MET A 241 -16.91 20.20 -6.08
CA MET A 241 -16.13 19.36 -7.02
C MET A 241 -15.76 20.10 -8.31
N PHE A 242 -16.14 21.37 -8.46
CA PHE A 242 -15.75 22.21 -9.57
C PHE A 242 -14.76 23.31 -9.15
N MET A 243 -15.09 24.07 -8.10
CA MET A 243 -14.28 25.22 -7.68
C MET A 243 -14.41 25.53 -6.19
N GLN A 244 -13.75 24.71 -5.36
CA GLN A 244 -13.71 24.86 -3.90
C GLN A 244 -13.06 26.17 -3.43
N SER A 245 -12.22 26.82 -4.27
CA SER A 245 -11.51 28.05 -3.94
C SER A 245 -12.42 29.27 -3.76
N LEU A 246 -13.62 29.25 -4.37
CA LEU A 246 -14.60 30.34 -4.29
C LEU A 246 -15.29 30.38 -2.93
N SER A 247 -15.16 31.48 -2.19
CA SER A 247 -15.72 31.62 -0.83
C SER A 247 -17.23 31.39 -0.74
N SER A 248 -17.98 31.67 -1.81
CA SER A 248 -19.43 31.42 -1.89
C SER A 248 -19.80 29.96 -2.05
N VAL A 249 -18.91 29.13 -2.61
CA VAL A 249 -19.14 27.71 -2.80
C VAL A 249 -19.09 27.01 -1.44
N VAL A 250 -20.20 26.40 -1.07
CA VAL A 250 -20.41 25.71 0.22
C VAL A 250 -21.23 24.42 0.08
N GLU A 251 -21.64 24.06 -1.14
CA GLU A 251 -22.49 22.90 -1.43
C GLU A 251 -21.89 22.00 -2.53
N PHE A 252 -22.12 20.71 -2.41
CA PHE A 252 -21.92 19.78 -3.52
C PHE A 252 -23.02 19.95 -4.58
N CYS A 253 -22.70 19.67 -5.84
CA CYS A 253 -23.70 19.69 -6.90
C CYS A 253 -24.82 18.69 -6.65
N ASN A 254 -26.05 19.15 -6.81
CA ASN A 254 -27.26 18.39 -6.56
C ASN A 254 -28.14 18.36 -7.80
N SER A 255 -29.22 17.57 -7.79
CA SER A 255 -30.13 17.43 -8.93
C SER A 255 -30.68 18.74 -9.53
N SER A 256 -30.78 19.82 -8.75
CA SER A 256 -31.25 21.13 -9.24
C SER A 256 -30.17 21.99 -9.90
N THR A 257 -28.91 21.75 -9.54
CA THR A 257 -27.73 22.47 -10.07
C THR A 257 -26.95 21.64 -11.08
N HIS A 258 -27.31 20.36 -11.25
CA HIS A 258 -26.58 19.38 -12.04
C HIS A 258 -26.73 19.59 -13.54
N ASN A 259 -25.60 19.51 -14.25
CA ASN A 259 -25.54 19.60 -15.69
C ASN A 259 -25.05 18.29 -16.28
N GLN A 260 -26.01 17.47 -16.76
CA GLN A 260 -25.72 16.14 -17.32
C GLN A 260 -25.02 16.19 -18.69
N GLU A 261 -25.07 17.32 -19.40
CA GLU A 261 -24.40 17.46 -20.70
C GLU A 261 -22.90 17.75 -20.57
N ALA A 262 -22.44 18.20 -19.39
CA ALA A 262 -21.04 18.55 -19.18
C ALA A 262 -20.14 17.30 -19.29
N PRO A 263 -19.09 17.32 -20.14
CA PRO A 263 -18.18 16.18 -20.31
C PRO A 263 -17.13 16.10 -19.19
N ASN A 264 -17.56 16.17 -17.93
CA ASN A 264 -16.70 16.00 -16.75
C ASN A 264 -16.61 14.52 -16.32
N LEU A 265 -15.64 14.22 -15.46
CA LEU A 265 -15.37 12.85 -15.04
C LEU A 265 -16.49 12.31 -14.15
N GLN A 266 -17.10 13.15 -13.31
CA GLN A 266 -18.27 12.79 -12.51
C GLN A 266 -19.40 12.22 -13.38
N ASN A 267 -19.79 12.90 -14.45
CA ASN A 267 -20.83 12.42 -15.36
C ASN A 267 -20.43 11.12 -16.07
N GLN A 268 -19.19 11.03 -16.53
CA GLN A 268 -18.68 9.85 -17.23
C GLN A 268 -18.65 8.60 -16.33
N MET A 269 -18.22 8.76 -15.08
CA MET A 269 -18.01 7.64 -14.16
C MET A 269 -19.23 7.26 -13.33
N CYS A 270 -20.10 8.24 -13.03
CA CYS A 270 -21.24 8.07 -12.12
C CYS A 270 -22.59 7.97 -12.83
N ASN A 271 -22.63 7.53 -14.09
CA ASN A 271 -23.87 7.39 -14.87
C ASN A 271 -24.69 8.69 -14.90
N LEU A 272 -24.02 9.83 -15.15
CA LEU A 272 -24.63 11.18 -15.20
C LEU A 272 -25.30 11.64 -13.89
N ARG A 273 -24.99 11.00 -12.75
CA ARG A 273 -25.51 11.40 -11.43
C ARG A 273 -24.73 12.58 -10.87
N SER A 274 -25.44 13.46 -10.15
CA SER A 274 -24.79 14.56 -9.42
C SER A 274 -23.93 14.04 -8.28
N THR A 275 -22.91 14.80 -7.90
CA THR A 275 -22.05 14.45 -6.76
C THR A 275 -22.87 14.20 -5.49
N TRP A 276 -23.84 15.06 -5.17
CA TRP A 276 -24.66 14.92 -3.97
C TRP A 276 -25.50 13.65 -3.98
N ASP A 277 -26.02 13.22 -5.13
CA ASP A 277 -26.80 11.98 -5.21
C ASP A 277 -25.93 10.76 -4.86
N VAL A 278 -24.67 10.74 -5.33
CA VAL A 278 -23.72 9.66 -5.00
C VAL A 278 -23.38 9.68 -3.50
N ILE A 279 -23.11 10.87 -2.95
CA ILE A 279 -22.81 11.05 -1.52
C ILE A 279 -23.98 10.61 -0.64
N SER A 280 -25.21 11.03 -0.96
CA SER A 280 -26.39 10.74 -0.15
C SER A 280 -26.81 9.27 -0.16
N ASP A 281 -26.42 8.52 -1.20
CA ASP A 281 -26.67 7.08 -1.31
C ASP A 281 -25.57 6.24 -0.62
N SER A 282 -24.50 6.87 -0.16
CA SER A 282 -23.41 6.16 0.54
C SER A 282 -23.86 5.66 1.92
N SER A 283 -23.16 4.65 2.44
CA SER A 283 -23.43 4.07 3.75
C SER A 283 -23.40 5.08 4.91
N ASP A 284 -22.66 6.18 4.73
CA ASP A 284 -22.54 7.25 5.72
C ASP A 284 -23.85 8.03 5.91
N PHE A 285 -24.77 7.99 4.94
CA PHE A 285 -26.03 8.74 4.95
C PHE A 285 -27.27 7.88 5.22
N ASN A 286 -27.13 6.55 5.27
CA ASN A 286 -28.22 5.65 5.65
C ASN A 286 -28.75 5.91 7.07
N HIS A 287 -27.88 6.35 8.00
CA HIS A 287 -28.22 6.57 9.41
C HIS A 287 -27.72 7.91 9.99
N SER A 288 -27.15 8.81 9.17
CA SER A 288 -26.78 10.16 9.64
C SER A 288 -27.96 11.11 9.49
N PHE A 289 -28.41 11.71 10.58
CA PHE A 289 -29.49 12.71 10.56
C PHE A 289 -28.92 14.11 10.71
N PRO A 290 -29.53 15.15 10.11
CA PRO A 290 -29.10 16.53 10.33
C PRO A 290 -29.09 16.87 11.82
N MET A 291 -28.03 17.51 12.30
CA MET A 291 -27.92 17.91 13.68
C MET A 291 -28.92 19.04 13.98
N ASN A 292 -29.78 18.82 14.97
CA ASN A 292 -30.86 19.73 15.34
C ASN A 292 -30.32 21.07 15.89
N GLY A 293 -31.09 22.14 15.66
CA GLY A 293 -30.76 23.48 16.15
C GLY A 293 -29.67 24.17 15.34
N THR A 294 -29.12 25.25 15.91
CA THR A 294 -28.10 26.10 15.29
C THR A 294 -26.68 25.83 15.80
N ALA A 295 -26.51 24.90 16.74
CA ALA A 295 -25.22 24.58 17.34
C ALA A 295 -24.23 24.03 16.29
N LEU A 296 -22.96 24.43 16.37
CA LEU A 296 -21.90 23.87 15.54
C LEU A 296 -21.37 22.56 16.14
N PRO A 297 -20.82 21.64 15.33
CA PRO A 297 -20.16 20.46 15.86
C PRO A 297 -18.94 20.87 16.71
N PRO A 298 -18.56 20.06 17.69
CA PRO A 298 -17.33 20.30 18.44
C PRO A 298 -16.11 20.24 17.50
N PRO A 299 -15.05 21.02 17.77
CA PRO A 299 -13.81 20.89 17.01
C PRO A 299 -13.21 19.49 17.21
N PRO A 300 -12.50 18.97 16.20
CA PRO A 300 -11.86 17.68 16.30
C PRO A 300 -10.81 17.61 17.42
N THR A 301 -10.64 16.42 17.98
CA THR A 301 -9.54 16.10 18.88
C THR A 301 -8.41 15.42 18.11
N PHE A 302 -7.17 15.72 18.52
CA PHE A 302 -5.97 15.23 17.86
C PHE A 302 -5.08 14.48 18.84
N SER A 303 -4.72 13.25 18.51
CA SER A 303 -3.67 12.50 19.20
C SER A 303 -2.44 12.39 18.31
N LEU A 304 -1.29 12.83 18.83
CA LEU A 304 0.00 12.64 18.18
C LEU A 304 0.58 11.30 18.64
N VAL A 305 0.85 10.43 17.68
CA VAL A 305 1.43 9.11 17.94
C VAL A 305 2.75 8.96 17.21
N GLN A 306 3.72 8.31 17.84
CA GLN A 306 5.01 8.01 17.22
C GLN A 306 5.37 6.56 17.47
N ALA A 307 6.00 5.93 16.48
CA ALA A 307 6.53 4.59 16.63
C ALA A 307 7.62 4.58 17.71
N GLY A 308 7.49 3.68 18.68
CA GLY A 308 8.56 3.38 19.63
C GLY A 308 9.56 2.37 19.04
N ASP A 309 10.31 1.71 19.92
CA ASP A 309 11.18 0.61 19.53
C ASP A 309 10.37 -0.49 18.81
N LYS A 310 10.91 -0.96 17.67
CA LYS A 310 10.25 -1.98 16.86
C LYS A 310 10.38 -3.33 17.54
N VAL A 311 9.25 -4.01 17.73
CA VAL A 311 9.18 -5.34 18.32
C VAL A 311 8.49 -6.28 17.35
N VAL A 312 9.18 -7.35 16.98
CA VAL A 312 8.62 -8.44 16.15
C VAL A 312 8.70 -9.74 16.95
N CYS A 313 7.65 -10.54 16.93
CA CYS A 313 7.67 -11.88 17.50
C CYS A 313 7.24 -12.91 16.46
N LEU A 314 8.10 -13.89 16.19
CA LEU A 314 7.75 -15.06 15.38
C LEU A 314 6.97 -16.04 16.24
N VAL A 315 5.77 -16.43 15.80
CA VAL A 315 4.92 -17.42 16.48
C VAL A 315 4.77 -18.61 15.53
N LEU A 316 5.57 -19.65 15.77
CA LEU A 316 5.84 -20.72 14.83
C LEU A 316 5.16 -22.03 15.24
N ASP A 317 4.33 -22.59 14.36
CA ASP A 317 3.70 -23.89 14.55
C ASP A 317 4.74 -25.00 14.46
N VAL A 318 4.72 -25.90 15.44
CA VAL A 318 5.56 -27.11 15.48
C VAL A 318 4.73 -28.37 15.69
N SER A 319 3.42 -28.32 15.44
CA SER A 319 2.53 -29.48 15.53
C SER A 319 2.82 -30.54 14.47
N SER A 320 2.34 -31.77 14.70
CA SER A 320 2.56 -32.90 13.78
C SER A 320 2.12 -32.64 12.33
N ASN A 321 1.12 -31.76 12.09
CA ASN A 321 0.67 -31.35 10.76
C ASN A 321 1.76 -30.62 9.95
N MET A 322 2.75 -30.04 10.63
CA MET A 322 3.89 -29.39 9.99
C MET A 322 4.86 -30.39 9.35
N ALA A 323 4.75 -31.69 9.65
CA ALA A 323 5.55 -32.73 9.02
C ALA A 323 5.11 -33.06 7.59
N GLU A 324 3.90 -32.66 7.19
CA GLU A 324 3.37 -32.88 5.85
C GLU A 324 3.96 -31.89 4.84
N ALA A 325 4.08 -32.31 3.57
CA ALA A 325 4.44 -31.45 2.43
C ALA A 325 5.62 -30.47 2.67
N ASP A 326 6.62 -30.91 3.43
CA ASP A 326 7.78 -30.10 3.86
C ASP A 326 7.40 -28.75 4.51
N ARG A 327 6.19 -28.62 5.09
CA ARG A 327 5.69 -27.36 5.70
C ARG A 327 6.66 -26.83 6.75
N PHE A 328 7.14 -27.68 7.65
CA PHE A 328 8.11 -27.30 8.69
C PHE A 328 9.42 -26.78 8.11
N LEU A 329 9.98 -27.47 7.11
CA LEU A 329 11.22 -27.03 6.45
C LEU A 329 11.01 -25.67 5.76
N ARG A 330 9.90 -25.51 5.03
CA ARG A 330 9.56 -24.23 4.37
C ARG A 330 9.39 -23.09 5.39
N GLN A 331 8.77 -23.38 6.55
CA GLN A 331 8.68 -22.43 7.66
C GLN A 331 10.06 -22.03 8.17
N GLN A 332 10.96 -22.99 8.42
CA GLN A 332 12.31 -22.70 8.91
C GLN A 332 13.13 -21.89 7.88
N GLN A 333 13.05 -22.24 6.60
CA GLN A 333 13.70 -21.51 5.51
C GLN A 333 13.24 -20.06 5.43
N ALA A 334 11.93 -19.84 5.52
CA ALA A 334 11.37 -18.49 5.46
C ALA A 334 11.63 -17.67 6.72
N ALA A 335 11.60 -18.29 7.90
CA ALA A 335 11.97 -17.63 9.14
C ALA A 335 13.46 -17.24 9.16
N GLU A 336 14.36 -18.11 8.68
CA GLU A 336 15.77 -17.76 8.51
C GLU A 336 15.95 -16.59 7.55
N PHE A 337 15.32 -16.64 6.38
CA PHE A 337 15.36 -15.55 5.42
C PHE A 337 14.87 -14.22 6.02
N TYR A 338 13.76 -14.25 6.74
CA TYR A 338 13.21 -13.07 7.40
C TYR A 338 14.19 -12.47 8.41
N LEU A 339 14.73 -13.30 9.31
CA LEU A 339 15.69 -12.88 10.34
C LEU A 339 17.01 -12.39 9.74
N MET A 340 17.47 -12.99 8.64
CA MET A 340 18.77 -12.70 8.05
C MET A 340 18.75 -11.52 7.07
N GLN A 341 17.62 -11.26 6.41
CA GLN A 341 17.52 -10.29 5.30
C GLN A 341 16.44 -9.21 5.48
N ILE A 342 15.26 -9.58 5.97
CA ILE A 342 14.09 -8.68 5.94
C ILE A 342 14.08 -7.74 7.15
N VAL A 343 14.22 -8.30 8.37
CA VAL A 343 14.12 -7.52 9.61
C VAL A 343 15.19 -6.44 9.65
N GLU A 344 14.79 -5.21 9.94
CA GLU A 344 15.68 -4.06 10.03
C GLU A 344 16.54 -4.09 11.30
N ILE A 345 17.72 -3.47 11.22
CA ILE A 345 18.57 -3.27 12.41
C ILE A 345 17.83 -2.44 13.46
N HIS A 346 18.23 -2.60 14.72
CA HIS A 346 17.62 -2.04 15.93
C HIS A 346 16.21 -2.56 16.26
N THR A 347 15.68 -3.53 15.50
CA THR A 347 14.45 -4.24 15.84
C THR A 347 14.71 -5.29 16.92
N PHE A 348 13.84 -5.34 17.93
CA PHE A 348 13.81 -6.40 18.93
C PHE A 348 13.00 -7.59 18.41
N VAL A 349 13.59 -8.77 18.44
CA VAL A 349 12.96 -10.00 17.94
C VAL A 349 12.78 -11.01 19.06
N GLY A 350 11.56 -11.52 19.19
CA GLY A 350 11.21 -12.69 19.99
C GLY A 350 10.89 -13.89 19.11
N ILE A 351 11.09 -15.11 19.62
CA ILE A 351 10.69 -16.35 18.93
C ILE A 351 9.94 -17.23 19.90
N VAL A 352 8.74 -17.61 19.50
CA VAL A 352 7.85 -18.53 20.19
C VAL A 352 7.53 -19.68 19.24
N SER A 353 7.54 -20.90 19.77
CA SER A 353 6.95 -22.04 19.07
C SER A 353 5.73 -22.54 19.82
N TYR A 354 4.79 -23.17 19.13
CA TYR A 354 3.62 -23.74 19.78
C TYR A 354 3.14 -25.04 19.12
N ASN A 355 2.49 -25.86 19.95
CA ASN A 355 1.65 -27.00 19.60
C ASN A 355 0.40 -26.91 20.51
N SER A 356 0.10 -27.91 21.33
CA SER A 356 -0.88 -27.82 22.42
C SER A 356 -0.54 -26.72 23.45
N LYS A 357 0.74 -26.33 23.56
CA LYS A 357 1.24 -25.27 24.45
C LYS A 357 2.20 -24.34 23.73
N GLY A 358 2.29 -23.10 24.20
CA GLY A 358 3.29 -22.14 23.74
C GLY A 358 4.59 -22.22 24.55
N GLU A 359 5.72 -22.22 23.86
CA GLU A 359 7.09 -22.22 24.41
C GLU A 359 7.88 -21.02 23.88
N ILE A 360 8.48 -20.25 24.79
CA ILE A 360 9.36 -19.13 24.42
C ILE A 360 10.74 -19.71 24.10
N ARG A 361 11.15 -19.61 22.84
CA ARG A 361 12.47 -20.05 22.37
C ARG A 361 13.55 -19.02 22.68
N THR A 362 13.21 -17.74 22.52
CA THR A 362 14.05 -16.62 22.95
C THR A 362 13.20 -15.44 23.38
N GLN A 363 13.69 -14.71 24.38
CA GLN A 363 13.18 -13.39 24.74
C GLN A 363 13.58 -12.35 23.69
N LEU A 364 13.18 -11.10 23.89
CA LEU A 364 13.54 -10.00 22.98
C LEU A 364 15.06 -9.83 22.88
N HIS A 365 15.59 -10.06 21.68
CA HIS A 365 16.98 -9.78 21.32
C HIS A 365 17.03 -8.72 20.22
N GLN A 366 17.82 -7.68 20.42
CA GLN A 366 17.93 -6.60 19.43
C GLN A 366 18.94 -6.97 18.34
N ILE A 367 18.54 -6.79 17.08
CA ILE A 367 19.44 -7.00 15.94
C ILE A 367 20.31 -5.76 15.73
N ASN A 368 21.60 -5.85 16.04
CA ASN A 368 22.55 -4.76 15.77
C ASN A 368 23.56 -5.14 14.67
N ASN A 369 23.84 -6.43 14.49
CA ASN A 369 24.78 -6.95 13.50
C ASN A 369 24.38 -8.34 12.98
N ASP A 370 25.20 -8.92 12.11
CA ASP A 370 24.95 -10.24 11.51
C ASP A 370 25.07 -11.41 12.51
N ASP A 371 25.85 -11.25 13.58
CA ASP A 371 25.98 -12.29 14.61
C ASP A 371 24.72 -12.37 15.48
N ASP A 372 24.06 -11.24 15.75
CA ASP A 372 22.73 -11.22 16.37
C ASP A 372 21.70 -11.97 15.51
N ARG A 373 21.77 -11.82 14.19
CA ARG A 373 20.87 -12.53 13.26
C ARG A 373 21.12 -14.03 13.29
N LYS A 374 22.38 -14.46 13.23
CA LYS A 374 22.76 -15.89 13.36
C LYS A 374 22.32 -16.48 14.69
N LEU A 375 22.45 -15.71 15.78
CA LEU A 375 22.01 -16.13 17.10
C LEU A 375 20.49 -16.36 17.12
N LEU A 376 19.70 -15.44 16.57
CA LEU A 376 18.25 -15.62 16.43
C LEU A 376 17.88 -16.84 15.58
N VAL A 377 18.58 -17.07 14.47
CA VAL A 377 18.39 -18.26 13.63
C VAL A 377 18.66 -19.55 14.41
N SER A 378 19.63 -19.54 15.32
CA SER A 378 19.93 -20.71 16.17
C SER A 378 18.82 -21.07 17.17
N TYR A 379 17.90 -20.13 17.44
CA TYR A 379 16.73 -20.35 18.31
C TYR A 379 15.48 -20.83 17.55
N LEU A 380 15.54 -20.97 16.22
CA LEU A 380 14.44 -21.55 15.46
C LEU A 380 14.17 -23.00 15.90
N PRO A 381 12.90 -23.43 15.92
CA PRO A 381 12.56 -24.80 16.32
C PRO A 381 13.25 -25.80 15.40
N ALA A 382 13.83 -26.87 15.97
CA ALA A 382 14.61 -27.85 15.22
C ALA A 382 13.83 -29.11 14.84
N MET A 383 12.71 -29.38 15.52
CA MET A 383 11.91 -30.60 15.34
C MET A 383 10.42 -30.30 15.42
N VAL A 384 9.65 -31.14 14.73
CA VAL A 384 8.19 -31.19 14.83
C VAL A 384 7.78 -32.02 16.05
N SER A 385 6.73 -31.61 16.73
CA SER A 385 6.13 -32.31 17.87
C SER A 385 5.34 -33.53 17.39
N SER A 386 5.27 -34.54 18.25
CA SER A 386 4.41 -35.72 18.02
C SER A 386 2.94 -35.48 18.38
N GLU A 387 2.63 -34.35 19.02
CA GLU A 387 1.27 -33.98 19.39
C GLU A 387 0.48 -33.45 18.18
N ALA A 388 -0.76 -33.92 18.05
CA ALA A 388 -1.70 -33.47 17.02
C ALA A 388 -2.48 -32.23 17.43
N GLU A 389 -2.67 -32.01 18.73
CA GLU A 389 -3.40 -30.85 19.24
C GLU A 389 -2.56 -29.57 19.10
N THR A 390 -3.24 -28.51 18.68
CA THR A 390 -2.70 -27.20 18.31
C THR A 390 -3.48 -26.12 19.06
N SER A 391 -2.77 -25.15 19.64
CA SER A 391 -3.35 -24.01 20.33
C SER A 391 -2.66 -22.72 19.90
N ILE A 392 -3.20 -22.08 18.87
CA ILE A 392 -2.79 -20.78 18.36
C ILE A 392 -2.85 -19.74 19.48
N CYS A 393 -3.92 -19.75 20.27
CA CYS A 393 -4.07 -18.84 21.40
C CYS A 393 -2.96 -19.00 22.45
N SER A 394 -2.46 -20.22 22.68
CA SER A 394 -1.31 -20.44 23.57
C SER A 394 -0.01 -19.88 23.01
N GLY A 395 0.21 -20.01 21.70
CA GLY A 395 1.34 -19.38 20.99
C GLY A 395 1.28 -17.86 21.07
N LEU A 396 0.15 -17.25 20.70
CA LEU A 396 -0.06 -15.81 20.74
C LEU A 396 0.10 -15.24 22.15
N LYS A 397 -0.42 -15.92 23.17
CA LYS A 397 -0.27 -15.52 24.58
C LYS A 397 1.20 -15.40 24.98
N ARG A 398 2.04 -16.38 24.59
CA ARG A 398 3.49 -16.31 24.82
C ARG A 398 4.15 -15.23 23.98
N GLY A 399 3.68 -15.00 22.75
CA GLY A 399 4.12 -13.90 21.90
C GLY A 399 3.93 -12.54 22.58
N PHE A 400 2.73 -12.30 23.13
CA PHE A 400 2.43 -11.08 23.91
C PHE A 400 3.30 -10.98 25.16
N GLU A 401 3.48 -12.07 25.91
CA GLU A 401 4.34 -12.08 27.10
C GLU A 401 5.77 -11.64 26.76
N VAL A 402 6.31 -12.09 25.63
CA VAL A 402 7.65 -11.69 25.15
C VAL A 402 7.66 -10.21 24.77
N ALA A 403 6.68 -9.73 23.99
CA ALA A 403 6.61 -8.33 23.58
C ALA A 403 6.44 -7.37 24.76
N GLU A 404 5.68 -7.74 25.78
CA GLU A 404 5.45 -6.95 26.99
C GLU A 404 6.71 -6.76 27.84
N LYS A 405 7.77 -7.55 27.64
CA LYS A 405 9.03 -7.40 28.41
C LYS A 405 9.73 -6.08 28.18
N LEU A 406 9.54 -5.44 27.02
CA LEU A 406 10.22 -4.19 26.70
C LEU A 406 9.61 -3.01 27.48
N ASN A 407 8.30 -2.81 27.34
CA ASN A 407 7.61 -1.60 27.82
C ASN A 407 6.36 -1.89 28.69
N GLY A 408 6.18 -3.14 29.13
CA GLY A 408 5.02 -3.57 29.93
C GLY A 408 3.71 -3.67 29.14
N ARG A 409 3.74 -3.43 27.83
CA ARG A 409 2.61 -3.51 26.90
C ARG A 409 3.08 -4.01 25.53
N ALA A 410 2.22 -4.74 24.82
CA ALA A 410 2.48 -5.22 23.47
C ALA A 410 2.08 -4.22 22.34
N TYR A 411 1.89 -2.94 22.69
CA TYR A 411 1.45 -1.90 21.74
C TYR A 411 2.49 -1.70 20.63
N GLY A 412 2.04 -1.69 19.37
CA GLY A 412 2.92 -1.49 18.23
C GLY A 412 3.78 -2.70 17.88
N SER A 413 3.68 -3.81 18.62
CA SER A 413 4.41 -5.03 18.28
C SER A 413 3.75 -5.79 17.13
N VAL A 414 4.58 -6.47 16.35
CA VAL A 414 4.18 -7.26 15.18
C VAL A 414 4.34 -8.73 15.49
N MET A 415 3.24 -9.49 15.40
CA MET A 415 3.24 -10.94 15.53
C MET A 415 3.17 -11.55 14.13
N ILE A 416 4.06 -12.49 13.83
CA ILE A 416 4.01 -13.28 12.59
C ILE A 416 3.62 -14.70 12.97
N LEU A 417 2.34 -15.01 12.81
CA LEU A 417 1.77 -16.31 13.10
C LEU A 417 1.84 -17.20 11.85
N VAL A 418 2.64 -18.26 11.94
CA VAL A 418 2.66 -19.33 10.94
C VAL A 418 1.90 -20.53 11.51
N THR A 419 1.00 -21.12 10.73
CA THR A 419 0.15 -22.22 11.18
C THR A 419 -0.29 -23.15 10.06
N SER A 420 -0.52 -24.43 10.36
CA SER A 420 -1.28 -25.32 9.47
C SER A 420 -2.79 -25.10 9.53
N GLY A 421 -3.26 -24.22 10.43
CA GLY A 421 -4.60 -23.65 10.44
C GLY A 421 -5.70 -24.48 11.12
N ILE A 422 -5.37 -25.61 11.73
CA ILE A 422 -6.34 -26.46 12.44
C ILE A 422 -6.35 -26.03 13.92
N ASP A 423 -7.32 -25.23 14.35
CA ASP A 423 -7.56 -24.90 15.77
C ASP A 423 -9.01 -24.40 15.95
N GLU A 424 -9.88 -25.23 16.54
CA GLU A 424 -11.31 -24.90 16.75
C GLU A 424 -11.54 -23.86 17.87
N HIS A 425 -10.49 -23.46 18.60
CA HIS A 425 -10.56 -22.61 19.79
C HIS A 425 -9.95 -21.21 19.58
N ILE A 426 -9.73 -20.78 18.33
CA ILE A 426 -9.19 -19.45 18.01
C ILE A 426 -10.07 -18.32 18.59
N SER A 427 -11.39 -18.52 18.63
CA SER A 427 -12.36 -17.56 19.18
C SER A 427 -12.04 -17.14 20.62
N ASP A 428 -11.39 -18.01 21.40
CA ASP A 428 -11.15 -17.82 22.82
C ASP A 428 -10.16 -16.68 23.11
N CYS A 429 -9.31 -16.33 22.13
CA CYS A 429 -8.32 -15.26 22.28
C CYS A 429 -8.58 -14.01 21.45
N LEU A 430 -9.67 -13.91 20.65
CA LEU A 430 -9.96 -12.73 19.83
C LEU A 430 -9.99 -11.43 20.65
N LEU A 431 -10.59 -11.45 21.84
CA LEU A 431 -10.64 -10.27 22.72
C LEU A 431 -9.26 -9.88 23.27
N THR A 432 -8.43 -10.87 23.60
CA THR A 432 -7.07 -10.67 24.08
C THR A 432 -6.20 -10.09 22.96
N VAL A 433 -6.34 -10.64 21.75
CA VAL A 433 -5.70 -10.17 20.53
C VAL A 433 -6.07 -8.71 20.24
N PHE A 434 -7.36 -8.37 20.27
CA PHE A 434 -7.82 -7.00 20.06
C PHE A 434 -7.26 -6.03 21.12
N ARG A 435 -7.25 -6.43 22.39
CA ARG A 435 -6.77 -5.58 23.50
C ARG A 435 -5.24 -5.43 23.56
N SER A 436 -4.50 -6.36 22.95
CA SER A 436 -3.03 -6.35 22.93
C SER A 436 -2.45 -5.09 22.30
N GLY A 437 -3.18 -4.46 21.37
CA GLY A 437 -2.68 -3.35 20.57
C GLY A 437 -1.55 -3.73 19.62
N SER A 438 -1.35 -5.03 19.36
CA SER A 438 -0.39 -5.58 18.40
C SER A 438 -1.03 -5.75 17.02
N THR A 439 -0.19 -5.91 16.00
CA THR A 439 -0.60 -6.31 14.64
C THR A 439 -0.25 -7.78 14.43
N ILE A 440 -1.19 -8.61 13.98
CA ILE A 440 -0.97 -10.05 13.74
C ILE A 440 -1.05 -10.35 12.24
N HIS A 441 0.08 -10.71 11.65
CA HIS A 441 0.13 -11.28 10.31
C HIS A 441 -0.09 -12.79 10.40
N THR A 442 -0.93 -13.34 9.53
CA THR A 442 -1.23 -14.77 9.48
C THR A 442 -0.69 -15.38 8.19
N ILE A 443 -0.01 -16.53 8.32
CA ILE A 443 0.47 -17.33 7.21
C ILE A 443 -0.09 -18.74 7.40
N ALA A 444 -1.14 -19.05 6.64
CA ALA A 444 -1.81 -20.34 6.63
C ALA A 444 -1.13 -21.30 5.65
N LEU A 445 -0.80 -22.50 6.11
CA LEU A 445 -0.15 -23.55 5.32
C LEU A 445 -1.13 -24.67 5.00
N GLY A 446 -1.33 -24.96 3.71
CA GLY A 446 -2.22 -26.03 3.26
C GLY A 446 -3.71 -25.67 3.33
N SER A 447 -4.56 -26.54 2.78
CA SER A 447 -5.98 -26.28 2.49
C SER A 447 -6.94 -26.52 3.67
N SER A 448 -6.47 -26.43 4.93
CA SER A 448 -7.26 -26.82 6.11
C SER A 448 -7.33 -25.74 7.19
N ALA A 449 -7.19 -24.48 6.79
CA ALA A 449 -7.24 -23.37 7.72
C ALA A 449 -8.67 -23.03 8.17
N ASP A 450 -8.86 -22.87 9.48
CA ASP A 450 -10.09 -22.40 10.09
C ASP A 450 -10.42 -20.97 9.63
N ASN A 451 -11.70 -20.69 9.33
CA ASN A 451 -12.18 -19.37 8.93
C ASN A 451 -11.85 -18.28 9.97
N ASN A 452 -11.79 -18.64 11.26
CA ASN A 452 -11.46 -17.71 12.35
C ASN A 452 -10.00 -17.26 12.36
N LEU A 453 -9.10 -17.96 11.64
CA LEU A 453 -7.71 -17.53 11.49
C LEU A 453 -7.62 -16.17 10.78
N GLU A 454 -8.46 -15.96 9.77
CA GLU A 454 -8.50 -14.70 9.03
C GLU A 454 -8.97 -13.52 9.90
N GLU A 455 -9.84 -13.80 10.88
CA GLU A 455 -10.37 -12.80 11.80
C GLU A 455 -9.26 -12.18 12.67
N LEU A 456 -8.21 -12.95 13.03
CA LEU A 456 -7.08 -12.42 13.81
C LEU A 456 -6.34 -11.29 13.10
N SER A 457 -6.03 -11.49 11.81
CA SER A 457 -5.40 -10.47 10.99
C SER A 457 -6.36 -9.33 10.69
N HIS A 458 -7.64 -9.61 10.45
CA HIS A 458 -8.66 -8.59 10.23
C HIS A 458 -8.82 -7.62 11.42
N LEU A 459 -8.98 -8.17 12.64
CA LEU A 459 -9.18 -7.39 13.86
C LEU A 459 -7.98 -6.53 14.23
N THR A 460 -6.78 -6.96 13.86
CA THR A 460 -5.53 -6.26 14.18
C THR A 460 -4.98 -5.44 13.02
N GLY A 461 -5.63 -5.52 11.86
CA GLY A 461 -5.16 -4.95 10.60
C GLY A 461 -3.83 -5.52 10.13
N GLY A 462 -3.53 -6.77 10.43
CA GLY A 462 -2.40 -7.49 9.86
C GLY A 462 -2.69 -8.03 8.46
N LEU A 463 -1.63 -8.46 7.79
CA LEU A 463 -1.71 -9.11 6.47
C LEU A 463 -2.05 -10.58 6.64
N LYS A 464 -2.81 -11.13 5.70
CA LYS A 464 -3.11 -12.56 5.62
C LYS A 464 -2.49 -13.17 4.37
N PHE A 465 -1.90 -14.34 4.52
CA PHE A 465 -1.27 -15.08 3.45
C PHE A 465 -1.69 -16.54 3.50
N PHE A 466 -1.84 -17.11 2.31
CA PHE A 466 -2.04 -18.54 2.11
C PHE A 466 -0.83 -19.11 1.36
N VAL A 467 -0.37 -20.28 1.79
CA VAL A 467 0.77 -20.98 1.18
C VAL A 467 0.32 -22.39 0.78
N PRO A 468 0.26 -22.70 -0.53
CA PRO A 468 -0.17 -24.02 -0.99
C PRO A 468 0.88 -25.10 -0.68
N ASP A 469 0.46 -26.36 -0.63
CA ASP A 469 1.34 -27.52 -0.47
C ASP A 469 2.00 -27.94 -1.79
N LYS A 470 2.63 -26.97 -2.46
CA LYS A 470 3.38 -27.17 -3.70
C LYS A 470 4.86 -27.01 -3.44
N SER A 471 5.64 -28.04 -3.77
CA SER A 471 7.08 -28.11 -3.51
C SER A 471 7.85 -26.96 -4.17
N ASN A 472 7.46 -26.52 -5.36
CA ASN A 472 8.11 -25.46 -6.13
C ASN A 472 7.60 -24.04 -5.82
N SER A 473 6.55 -23.86 -5.01
CA SER A 473 6.01 -22.53 -4.68
C SER A 473 6.96 -21.75 -3.75
N ASN A 474 7.18 -20.47 -4.03
CA ASN A 474 7.93 -19.54 -3.18
C ASN A 474 7.05 -18.74 -2.23
N SER A 475 5.73 -18.96 -2.22
CA SER A 475 4.74 -18.14 -1.53
C SER A 475 5.03 -17.94 -0.04
N MET A 476 5.69 -18.90 0.62
CA MET A 476 6.14 -18.75 2.02
C MET A 476 7.21 -17.66 2.17
N ILE A 477 8.23 -17.68 1.32
CA ILE A 477 9.30 -16.66 1.31
C ILE A 477 8.72 -15.31 0.91
N ASP A 478 7.83 -15.30 -0.08
CA ASP A 478 7.21 -14.09 -0.60
C ASP A 478 6.31 -13.43 0.47
N ALA A 479 5.54 -14.22 1.22
CA ALA A 479 4.74 -13.77 2.37
C ALA A 479 5.61 -13.10 3.44
N PHE A 480 6.70 -13.75 3.87
CA PHE A 480 7.64 -13.17 4.83
C PHE A 480 8.31 -11.90 4.29
N SER A 481 8.60 -11.84 3.00
CA SER A 481 9.21 -10.65 2.38
C SER A 481 8.28 -9.44 2.39
N ARG A 482 6.96 -9.67 2.33
CA ARG A 482 5.94 -8.61 2.31
C ARG A 482 5.68 -7.99 3.68
N ILE A 483 5.96 -8.72 4.76
CA ILE A 483 5.81 -8.24 6.14
C ILE A 483 6.94 -7.25 6.46
N SER A 484 6.71 -5.98 6.11
CA SER A 484 7.64 -4.87 6.33
C SER A 484 7.40 -4.22 7.71
N SER A 485 8.26 -3.27 8.09
CA SER A 485 8.08 -2.50 9.32
C SER A 485 6.97 -1.44 9.23
N GLY A 486 6.34 -1.25 8.07
CA GLY A 486 5.20 -0.33 7.88
C GLY A 486 5.52 1.15 8.13
N THR A 487 6.80 1.54 8.15
CA THR A 487 7.25 2.91 8.46
C THR A 487 7.09 3.90 7.32
N GLY A 488 6.92 3.42 6.08
CA GLY A 488 6.92 4.26 4.89
C GLY A 488 8.32 4.71 4.43
N ASP A 489 9.39 4.22 5.07
CA ASP A 489 10.75 4.50 4.63
C ASP A 489 11.19 3.50 3.54
N VAL A 490 10.91 3.84 2.29
CA VAL A 490 11.24 3.03 1.11
C VAL A 490 12.75 2.76 1.00
N LEU A 491 13.62 3.59 1.61
CA LEU A 491 15.07 3.39 1.57
C LEU A 491 15.53 2.24 2.46
N GLN A 492 14.82 2.05 3.58
CA GLN A 492 15.05 0.94 4.52
C GLN A 492 14.20 -0.29 4.20
N GLN A 493 13.35 -0.25 3.18
CA GLN A 493 12.54 -1.39 2.79
C GLN A 493 13.36 -2.39 1.95
N CYS A 494 13.18 -3.67 2.22
CA CYS A 494 13.70 -4.74 1.39
C CYS A 494 12.83 -4.88 0.14
N ILE A 495 13.45 -4.96 -1.04
CA ILE A 495 12.77 -5.07 -2.33
C ILE A 495 13.10 -6.41 -2.93
N GLN A 496 12.07 -7.18 -3.26
CA GLN A 496 12.20 -8.46 -3.96
C GLN A 496 12.30 -8.21 -5.47
N LEU A 497 13.46 -8.54 -6.04
CA LEU A 497 13.73 -8.40 -7.48
C LEU A 497 13.34 -9.67 -8.25
N GLU A 498 13.46 -10.83 -7.60
CA GLU A 498 13.20 -12.13 -8.21
C GLU A 498 12.70 -13.12 -7.15
N SER A 499 11.73 -13.94 -7.54
CA SER A 499 11.29 -15.12 -6.79
C SER A 499 10.90 -16.20 -7.79
N VAL A 500 11.74 -17.22 -7.91
CA VAL A 500 11.53 -18.34 -8.84
C VAL A 500 11.72 -19.66 -8.13
N GLY A 501 10.87 -20.62 -8.42
CA GLY A 501 10.96 -22.00 -7.94
C GLY A 501 10.55 -22.98 -9.01
N GLU A 502 11.36 -24.01 -9.21
CA GLU A 502 11.11 -25.05 -10.22
C GLU A 502 11.44 -26.43 -9.66
N ASN A 503 10.66 -27.43 -10.06
CA ASN A 503 10.98 -28.83 -9.80
C ASN A 503 11.97 -29.34 -10.86
N VAL A 504 13.24 -29.44 -10.49
CA VAL A 504 14.36 -29.77 -11.40
C VAL A 504 14.64 -31.28 -11.39
N GLU A 505 14.61 -31.89 -12.57
CA GLU A 505 14.93 -33.31 -12.76
C GLU A 505 16.40 -33.63 -12.44
N PRO A 506 16.74 -34.90 -12.16
CA PRO A 506 18.13 -35.31 -11.96
C PRO A 506 19.03 -34.86 -13.10
N HIS A 507 20.20 -34.32 -12.76
CA HIS A 507 21.21 -33.84 -13.72
C HIS A 507 20.73 -32.72 -14.67
N HIS A 508 19.61 -32.06 -14.37
CA HIS A 508 19.15 -30.86 -15.06
C HIS A 508 19.49 -29.60 -14.25
N GLN A 509 19.31 -28.44 -14.87
CA GLN A 509 19.65 -27.15 -14.27
C GLN A 509 18.46 -26.18 -14.33
N LEU A 510 18.27 -25.42 -13.26
CA LEU A 510 17.50 -24.18 -13.27
C LEU A 510 18.44 -23.04 -13.65
N LYS A 511 18.14 -22.32 -14.73
CA LYS A 511 18.93 -21.17 -15.19
C LYS A 511 18.02 -19.99 -15.48
N ASN A 512 18.29 -18.86 -14.86
CA ASN A 512 17.54 -17.64 -15.12
C ASN A 512 18.42 -16.40 -14.87
N THR A 513 17.85 -15.22 -15.12
CA THR A 513 18.51 -13.93 -14.99
C THR A 513 17.66 -12.95 -14.21
N VAL A 514 18.30 -12.10 -13.41
CA VAL A 514 17.67 -10.98 -12.70
C VAL A 514 18.37 -9.68 -13.08
N THR A 515 17.60 -8.62 -13.26
CA THR A 515 18.16 -7.29 -13.50
C THR A 515 18.24 -6.50 -12.20
N VAL A 516 19.41 -5.95 -11.91
CA VAL A 516 19.60 -4.95 -10.86
C VAL A 516 19.73 -3.60 -11.56
N ASP A 517 18.80 -2.67 -11.33
CA ASP A 517 18.91 -1.33 -11.93
C ASP A 517 19.70 -0.35 -11.03
N ASN A 518 19.84 0.90 -11.46
CA ASN A 518 20.67 1.88 -10.75
C ASN A 518 20.04 2.37 -9.43
N SER A 519 18.73 2.22 -9.25
CA SER A 519 17.99 2.67 -8.06
C SER A 519 18.02 1.67 -6.92
N VAL A 520 18.42 0.42 -7.19
CA VAL A 520 18.64 -0.64 -6.20
C VAL A 520 20.10 -1.09 -6.23
N GLY A 521 20.52 -1.90 -5.26
CA GLY A 521 21.83 -2.53 -5.26
C GLY A 521 22.48 -2.62 -3.89
N ASN A 522 22.03 -1.84 -2.91
CA ASN A 522 22.52 -1.99 -1.54
C ASN A 522 21.94 -3.25 -0.90
N ASP A 523 22.73 -3.89 -0.04
CA ASP A 523 22.32 -5.10 0.69
C ASP A 523 21.72 -6.20 -0.21
N THR A 524 22.30 -6.37 -1.41
CA THR A 524 21.81 -7.33 -2.40
C THR A 524 22.21 -8.73 -1.98
N ALA A 525 21.23 -9.64 -1.92
CA ALA A 525 21.46 -11.03 -1.57
C ALA A 525 20.74 -11.99 -2.50
N PHE A 526 21.41 -13.10 -2.79
CA PHE A 526 20.83 -14.26 -3.47
C PHE A 526 20.63 -15.36 -2.44
N LEU A 527 19.37 -15.73 -2.21
CA LEU A 527 18.99 -16.88 -1.40
C LEU A 527 18.64 -18.05 -2.33
N VAL A 528 19.26 -19.19 -2.09
CA VAL A 528 18.93 -20.46 -2.72
C VAL A 528 18.38 -21.40 -1.66
N THR A 529 17.25 -22.06 -1.92
CA THR A 529 16.71 -23.11 -1.06
C THR A 529 16.43 -24.39 -1.85
N TRP A 530 16.52 -25.53 -1.17
CA TRP A 530 16.35 -26.85 -1.79
C TRP A 530 15.70 -27.86 -0.83
N GLN A 531 15.32 -29.02 -1.38
CA GLN A 531 14.66 -30.09 -0.62
C GLN A 531 15.56 -31.28 -0.28
N THR A 532 16.58 -31.61 -1.08
CA THR A 532 17.40 -32.80 -0.81
C THR A 532 18.34 -32.64 0.38
N SER A 533 18.94 -33.76 0.82
CA SER A 533 19.88 -33.78 1.94
C SER A 533 21.18 -33.02 1.69
N GLY A 534 21.54 -32.73 0.43
CA GLY A 534 22.74 -31.99 0.02
C GLY A 534 22.40 -30.79 -0.87
N PRO A 535 23.26 -29.74 -0.90
CA PRO A 535 23.03 -28.55 -1.72
C PRO A 535 23.17 -28.85 -3.23
N PRO A 536 22.49 -28.07 -4.09
CA PRO A 536 22.77 -28.06 -5.52
C PRO A 536 24.14 -27.42 -5.81
N GLU A 537 24.67 -27.63 -7.01
CA GLU A 537 25.77 -26.80 -7.49
C GLU A 537 25.23 -25.42 -7.87
N MET A 538 25.89 -24.36 -7.40
CA MET A 538 25.43 -22.98 -7.57
C MET A 538 26.49 -22.16 -8.29
N VAL A 539 26.08 -21.49 -9.37
CA VAL A 539 26.93 -20.57 -10.11
C VAL A 539 26.17 -19.27 -10.36
N LEU A 540 26.69 -18.17 -9.85
CA LEU A 540 26.20 -16.82 -10.13
C LEU A 540 27.24 -16.06 -10.95
N SER A 541 26.81 -15.34 -11.99
CA SER A 541 27.66 -14.45 -12.78
C SER A 541 27.15 -13.02 -12.66
N ASP A 542 28.05 -12.10 -12.31
CA ASP A 542 27.76 -10.66 -12.27
C ASP A 542 27.79 -10.03 -13.68
N PRO A 543 27.32 -8.78 -13.85
CA PRO A 543 27.32 -8.10 -15.15
C PRO A 543 28.70 -7.89 -15.78
N ASN A 544 29.79 -8.01 -15.00
CA ASN A 544 31.17 -7.89 -15.49
C ASN A 544 31.80 -9.25 -15.82
N GLY A 545 31.06 -10.36 -15.66
CA GLY A 545 31.53 -11.72 -15.90
C GLY A 545 32.27 -12.37 -14.72
N ARG A 546 32.28 -11.74 -13.54
CA ARG A 546 32.80 -12.39 -12.32
C ARG A 546 31.86 -13.50 -11.90
N LYS A 547 32.42 -14.69 -11.66
CA LYS A 547 31.67 -15.86 -11.21
C LYS A 547 31.82 -16.10 -9.71
N TYR A 548 30.72 -16.42 -9.07
CA TYR A 548 30.61 -16.90 -7.70
C TYR A 548 30.14 -18.35 -7.78
N PHE A 549 30.84 -19.24 -7.08
CA PHE A 549 30.56 -20.67 -7.05
C PHE A 549 29.99 -21.06 -5.69
N THR A 550 29.53 -22.30 -5.52
CA THR A 550 29.00 -22.84 -4.24
C THR A 550 29.82 -22.47 -3.01
N ARG A 551 31.16 -22.47 -3.09
CA ARG A 551 32.08 -22.09 -1.98
C ARG A 551 31.96 -20.64 -1.51
N ASN A 552 31.36 -19.76 -2.32
CA ASN A 552 31.14 -18.36 -1.99
C ASN A 552 29.84 -18.15 -1.22
N PHE A 553 28.94 -19.15 -1.21
CA PHE A 553 27.69 -19.10 -0.46
C PHE A 553 27.94 -19.54 0.97
N ILE A 554 27.24 -18.90 1.91
CA ILE A 554 27.11 -19.36 3.27
C ILE A 554 25.98 -20.38 3.28
N ILE A 555 26.32 -21.64 3.55
CA ILE A 555 25.40 -22.77 3.50
C ILE A 555 24.94 -23.12 4.91
N ASN A 556 23.64 -23.15 5.13
CA ASN A 556 23.02 -23.75 6.30
C ASN A 556 22.44 -25.12 5.90
N GLN A 557 23.20 -26.17 6.20
CA GLN A 557 22.82 -27.53 5.80
C GLN A 557 21.56 -28.02 6.52
N ALA A 558 21.34 -27.60 7.76
CA ALA A 558 20.18 -28.01 8.54
C ALA A 558 18.88 -27.43 7.96
N LEU A 559 18.91 -26.16 7.55
CA LEU A 559 17.76 -25.46 6.98
C LEU A 559 17.67 -25.59 5.45
N ARG A 560 18.68 -26.19 4.81
CA ARG A 560 18.77 -26.37 3.35
C ARG A 560 18.68 -25.03 2.61
N THR A 561 19.46 -24.06 3.09
CA THR A 561 19.57 -22.73 2.50
C THR A 561 21.02 -22.38 2.18
N ALA A 562 21.21 -21.54 1.18
CA ALA A 562 22.50 -20.99 0.81
C ALA A 562 22.33 -19.51 0.46
N ARG A 563 23.09 -18.64 1.11
CA ARG A 563 23.02 -17.19 0.90
C ARG A 563 24.34 -16.66 0.37
N LEU A 564 24.27 -15.84 -0.66
CA LEU A 564 25.39 -15.04 -1.15
C LEU A 564 25.06 -13.56 -0.99
N TRP A 565 25.87 -12.86 -0.20
CA TRP A 565 25.78 -11.41 -0.02
C TRP A 565 26.76 -10.70 -0.97
N ILE A 566 26.27 -9.69 -1.68
CA ILE A 566 27.10 -8.88 -2.57
C ILE A 566 27.62 -7.65 -1.80
N PRO A 567 28.95 -7.52 -1.64
CA PRO A 567 29.51 -6.44 -0.83
C PRO A 567 29.32 -5.06 -1.46
N GLY A 568 28.90 -4.11 -0.62
CA GLY A 568 28.63 -2.73 -1.02
C GLY A 568 27.37 -2.62 -1.88
N THR A 569 27.44 -1.76 -2.91
CA THR A 569 26.36 -1.63 -3.90
C THR A 569 26.59 -2.58 -5.06
N ALA A 570 25.68 -3.53 -5.26
CA ALA A 570 25.68 -4.44 -6.40
C ALA A 570 25.70 -3.66 -7.72
N LYS A 571 26.44 -4.19 -8.69
CA LYS A 571 26.58 -3.55 -9.99
C LYS A 571 25.25 -3.60 -10.75
N PRO A 572 24.79 -2.46 -11.29
CA PRO A 572 23.64 -2.45 -12.17
C PRO A 572 23.91 -3.26 -13.44
N GLY A 573 22.91 -4.00 -13.89
CA GLY A 573 22.97 -4.85 -15.08
C GLY A 573 22.29 -6.20 -14.86
N LEU A 574 22.53 -7.09 -15.82
CA LEU A 574 21.96 -8.43 -15.84
C LEU A 574 22.85 -9.40 -15.05
N TRP A 575 22.29 -9.99 -14.00
CA TRP A 575 22.91 -11.06 -13.23
C TRP A 575 22.34 -12.40 -13.68
N THR A 576 23.18 -13.42 -13.85
CA THR A 576 22.74 -14.76 -14.29
C THR A 576 23.06 -15.79 -13.21
N TYR A 577 22.06 -16.59 -12.83
CA TYR A 577 22.26 -17.70 -11.90
C TYR A 577 21.94 -19.05 -12.54
N VAL A 578 22.67 -20.07 -12.12
CA VAL A 578 22.50 -21.47 -12.54
C VAL A 578 22.55 -22.35 -11.29
N LEU A 579 21.50 -23.15 -11.08
CA LEU A 579 21.44 -24.19 -10.05
C LEU A 579 21.38 -25.56 -10.72
N ASN A 580 22.39 -26.40 -10.51
CA ASN A 580 22.39 -27.76 -11.06
C ASN A 580 21.91 -28.75 -10.00
N ASN A 581 20.91 -29.56 -10.36
CA ASN A 581 20.53 -30.71 -9.56
C ASN A 581 21.55 -31.83 -9.77
N THR A 582 22.50 -31.94 -8.85
CA THR A 582 23.54 -32.98 -8.86
C THR A 582 23.07 -34.33 -8.29
N HIS A 583 21.84 -34.39 -7.75
CA HIS A 583 21.28 -35.58 -7.13
C HIS A 583 20.52 -36.45 -8.13
N HIS A 584 20.32 -37.71 -7.75
CA HIS A 584 19.58 -38.70 -8.56
C HIS A 584 18.05 -38.61 -8.40
N SER A 585 17.57 -37.73 -7.52
CA SER A 585 16.14 -37.48 -7.31
C SER A 585 15.74 -36.10 -7.81
N ARG A 586 14.52 -36.00 -8.33
CA ARG A 586 13.85 -34.73 -8.60
C ARG A 586 13.76 -33.91 -7.31
N GLN A 587 13.97 -32.60 -7.40
CA GLN A 587 13.83 -31.70 -6.25
C GLN A 587 13.37 -30.30 -6.66
N ALA A 588 12.67 -29.61 -5.77
CA ALA A 588 12.42 -28.18 -5.94
C ALA A 588 13.69 -27.38 -5.64
N LEU A 589 14.14 -26.58 -6.61
CA LEU A 589 15.19 -25.58 -6.45
C LEU A 589 14.57 -24.21 -6.57
N LYS A 590 14.90 -23.34 -5.62
CA LYS A 590 14.31 -22.00 -5.50
C LYS A 590 15.38 -20.94 -5.37
N VAL A 591 15.14 -19.80 -6.00
CA VAL A 591 15.98 -18.61 -5.90
C VAL A 591 15.11 -17.41 -5.55
N THR A 592 15.53 -16.68 -4.52
CA THR A 592 14.97 -15.37 -4.18
C THR A 592 16.10 -14.35 -4.18
N VAL A 593 15.87 -13.22 -4.86
CA VAL A 593 16.84 -12.13 -4.93
C VAL A 593 16.22 -10.89 -4.32
N THR A 594 16.89 -10.34 -3.32
CA THR A 594 16.47 -9.11 -2.64
C THR A 594 17.53 -8.04 -2.74
N SER A 595 17.10 -6.79 -2.68
CA SER A 595 17.98 -5.62 -2.66
C SER A 595 17.32 -4.48 -1.89
N ARG A 596 18.05 -3.40 -1.67
CA ARG A 596 17.57 -2.15 -1.06
C ARG A 596 17.94 -0.98 -1.96
N ALA A 597 17.27 0.15 -1.73
CA ALA A 597 17.53 1.38 -2.47
C ALA A 597 19.02 1.74 -2.44
N SER A 598 19.58 2.06 -3.60
CA SER A 598 21.01 2.39 -3.74
C SER A 598 21.32 3.81 -3.24
N ARG A 599 20.36 4.74 -3.40
CA ARG A 599 20.50 6.18 -3.10
C ARG A 599 19.14 6.79 -2.74
N SER A 600 19.12 7.81 -1.88
CA SER A 600 17.88 8.51 -1.50
C SER A 600 17.26 9.35 -2.62
N ALA A 601 18.09 9.97 -3.46
CA ALA A 601 17.65 10.89 -4.50
C ALA A 601 16.91 10.23 -5.68
N GLN A 602 16.93 8.89 -5.76
CA GLN A 602 16.21 8.16 -6.80
C GLN A 602 15.49 6.98 -6.16
N PRO A 603 14.21 7.12 -5.79
CA PRO A 603 13.46 6.02 -5.21
C PRO A 603 13.43 4.85 -6.21
N PRO A 604 13.49 3.62 -5.72
CA PRO A 604 13.38 2.43 -6.55
C PRO A 604 11.99 2.30 -7.15
N ALA A 605 11.89 1.52 -8.22
CA ALA A 605 10.59 1.07 -8.67
C ALA A 605 10.00 0.12 -7.63
N THR A 606 8.73 0.32 -7.28
CA THR A 606 7.99 -0.51 -6.35
C THR A 606 6.66 -0.90 -6.98
N VAL A 607 6.15 -2.05 -6.54
CA VAL A 607 4.82 -2.53 -6.90
C VAL A 607 4.04 -2.69 -5.61
N ASP A 608 2.84 -2.13 -5.56
CA ASP A 608 1.87 -2.40 -4.51
C ASP A 608 0.66 -3.07 -5.17
N ALA A 609 0.43 -4.33 -4.82
CA ALA A 609 -0.61 -5.14 -5.43
C ALA A 609 -1.67 -5.51 -4.38
N PHE A 610 -2.94 -5.48 -4.76
CA PHE A 610 -4.07 -5.76 -3.87
C PHE A 610 -5.32 -6.20 -4.68
N VAL A 611 -6.26 -6.84 -3.98
CA VAL A 611 -7.54 -7.31 -4.55
C VAL A 611 -8.71 -6.72 -3.77
N GLU A 612 -9.83 -6.43 -4.43
CA GLU A 612 -11.01 -5.82 -3.79
C GLU A 612 -11.71 -6.77 -2.80
N LYS A 613 -11.69 -8.08 -3.09
CA LYS A 613 -12.37 -9.11 -2.30
C LYS A 613 -11.75 -10.49 -2.54
N ASP A 614 -12.04 -11.41 -1.63
CA ASP A 614 -11.37 -12.72 -1.55
C ASP A 614 -12.10 -13.81 -2.31
N SER A 615 -13.38 -13.56 -2.63
CA SER A 615 -14.24 -14.54 -3.28
C SER A 615 -14.88 -13.97 -4.55
N THR A 616 -14.90 -14.80 -5.58
CA THR A 616 -15.62 -14.53 -6.82
C THR A 616 -17.09 -14.89 -6.63
N SER A 617 -18.00 -13.96 -6.92
CA SER A 617 -19.44 -14.24 -6.88
C SER A 617 -20.09 -13.73 -8.17
N PHE A 618 -20.57 -14.63 -9.04
CA PHE A 618 -21.23 -14.21 -10.27
C PHE A 618 -22.49 -13.36 -9.97
N PRO A 619 -22.74 -12.23 -10.64
CA PRO A 619 -22.01 -11.65 -11.79
C PRO A 619 -20.88 -10.66 -11.44
N HIS A 620 -20.46 -10.58 -10.18
CA HIS A 620 -19.44 -9.64 -9.68
C HIS A 620 -18.04 -10.31 -9.63
N PRO A 621 -17.15 -10.06 -10.60
CA PRO A 621 -15.78 -10.60 -10.57
C PRO A 621 -14.94 -10.01 -9.41
N VAL A 622 -13.80 -10.63 -9.13
CA VAL A 622 -12.74 -10.06 -8.29
C VAL A 622 -11.84 -9.24 -9.20
N MET A 623 -11.55 -8.00 -8.79
CA MET A 623 -10.64 -7.11 -9.51
C MET A 623 -9.25 -7.18 -8.89
N ILE A 624 -8.23 -7.31 -9.73
CA ILE A 624 -6.82 -7.32 -9.30
C ILE A 624 -6.18 -6.01 -9.72
N TYR A 625 -5.51 -5.34 -8.79
CA TYR A 625 -4.81 -4.09 -9.04
C TYR A 625 -3.33 -4.22 -8.69
N ALA A 626 -2.49 -3.58 -9.50
CA ALA A 626 -1.06 -3.44 -9.27
C ALA A 626 -0.63 -2.00 -9.55
N ASN A 627 -0.37 -1.24 -8.49
CA ASN A 627 0.18 0.10 -8.59
C ASN A 627 1.70 0.01 -8.78
N VAL A 628 2.17 0.33 -9.99
CA VAL A 628 3.58 0.29 -10.37
C VAL A 628 4.11 1.72 -10.44
N ARG A 629 5.02 2.05 -9.52
CA ARG A 629 5.50 3.42 -9.34
C ARG A 629 6.99 3.47 -9.08
N LYS A 630 7.56 4.64 -9.32
CA LYS A 630 8.93 5.01 -8.91
C LYS A 630 8.84 6.26 -8.04
N GLY A 631 8.83 6.07 -6.73
CA GLY A 631 8.37 7.13 -5.82
C GLY A 631 6.88 7.41 -6.04
N PHE A 632 6.53 8.65 -6.35
CA PHE A 632 5.14 9.05 -6.69
C PHE A 632 4.91 9.23 -8.20
N TYR A 633 5.86 8.78 -9.04
CA TYR A 633 5.67 8.78 -10.49
C TYR A 633 5.15 7.42 -10.96
N PRO A 634 4.08 7.39 -11.78
CA PRO A 634 3.59 6.15 -12.36
C PRO A 634 4.60 5.59 -13.36
N VAL A 635 4.72 4.26 -13.39
CA VAL A 635 5.53 3.56 -14.40
C VAL A 635 4.60 3.10 -15.52
N LEU A 636 4.67 3.80 -16.66
CA LEU A 636 3.84 3.54 -17.82
C LEU A 636 4.47 2.47 -18.74
N ASN A 637 3.62 1.78 -19.51
CA ASN A 637 4.01 0.73 -20.46
C ASN A 637 4.79 -0.44 -19.84
N ALA A 638 4.59 -0.72 -18.55
CA ALA A 638 5.14 -1.88 -17.88
C ALA A 638 4.44 -3.17 -18.35
N THR A 639 5.16 -4.28 -18.32
CA THR A 639 4.53 -5.60 -18.47
C THR A 639 4.20 -6.13 -17.09
N VAL A 640 2.93 -6.01 -16.71
CA VAL A 640 2.46 -6.46 -15.39
C VAL A 640 1.69 -7.75 -15.54
N THR A 641 2.08 -8.74 -14.74
CA THR A 641 1.53 -10.09 -14.78
C THR A 641 1.21 -10.52 -13.35
N ALA A 642 -0.05 -10.86 -13.09
CA ALA A 642 -0.51 -11.45 -11.85
C ALA A 642 -0.52 -12.98 -11.99
N THR A 643 0.05 -13.68 -11.01
CA THR A 643 -0.03 -15.13 -10.89
C THR A 643 -0.95 -15.47 -9.72
N ILE A 644 -2.07 -16.12 -10.02
CA ILE A 644 -3.05 -16.57 -9.03
C ILE A 644 -2.73 -18.03 -8.71
N GLU A 645 -2.41 -18.32 -7.46
CA GLU A 645 -2.19 -19.69 -6.99
C GLU A 645 -3.44 -20.20 -6.24
N PRO A 646 -4.33 -20.98 -6.90
CA PRO A 646 -5.45 -21.58 -6.21
C PRO A 646 -4.99 -22.73 -5.31
N GLU A 647 -5.83 -23.10 -4.34
CA GLU A 647 -5.51 -24.11 -3.32
C GLU A 647 -5.17 -25.47 -3.94
N THR A 648 -5.95 -25.91 -4.92
CA THR A 648 -5.91 -27.27 -5.47
C THR A 648 -5.59 -27.35 -6.97
N GLU A 649 -5.74 -26.24 -7.71
CA GLU A 649 -5.54 -26.19 -9.17
C GLU A 649 -4.17 -25.60 -9.54
N ASP A 650 -3.78 -25.67 -10.81
CA ASP A 650 -2.54 -25.05 -11.28
C ASP A 650 -2.63 -23.51 -11.25
N PRO A 651 -1.50 -22.81 -11.05
CA PRO A 651 -1.49 -21.35 -11.06
C PRO A 651 -1.96 -20.78 -12.39
N VAL A 652 -2.77 -19.73 -12.33
CA VAL A 652 -3.27 -19.00 -13.51
C VAL A 652 -2.56 -17.68 -13.63
N THR A 653 -2.10 -17.35 -14.83
CA THR A 653 -1.39 -16.11 -15.11
C THR A 653 -2.27 -15.14 -15.88
N LEU A 654 -2.43 -13.92 -15.36
CA LEU A 654 -3.21 -12.85 -15.97
C LEU A 654 -2.32 -11.64 -16.26
N LYS A 655 -2.40 -11.13 -17.49
CA LYS A 655 -1.85 -9.82 -17.82
C LYS A 655 -2.80 -8.73 -17.30
N LEU A 656 -2.24 -7.73 -16.62
CA LEU A 656 -2.95 -6.54 -16.15
C LEU A 656 -2.70 -5.37 -17.11
N PHE A 657 -3.64 -4.44 -17.21
CA PHE A 657 -3.63 -3.34 -18.18
C PHE A 657 -3.86 -1.99 -17.51
N ASP A 658 -3.20 -0.96 -18.05
CA ASP A 658 -3.33 0.46 -17.70
C ASP A 658 -3.76 1.20 -18.99
N ASP A 659 -5.01 0.98 -19.41
CA ASP A 659 -5.58 1.40 -20.69
C ASP A 659 -6.89 2.21 -20.58
N GLY A 660 -7.38 2.43 -19.35
CA GLY A 660 -8.64 3.09 -19.02
C GLY A 660 -9.88 2.29 -19.40
N ALA A 661 -9.78 0.95 -19.47
CA ALA A 661 -10.90 0.09 -19.81
C ALA A 661 -11.22 -0.98 -18.74
N GLY A 662 -12.52 -1.18 -18.53
CA GLY A 662 -13.03 -2.26 -17.68
C GLY A 662 -12.69 -2.06 -16.21
N ALA A 663 -11.73 -2.86 -15.72
CA ALA A 663 -11.20 -2.78 -14.37
C ALA A 663 -10.44 -1.48 -14.12
N ASP A 664 -9.78 -1.00 -15.18
CA ASP A 664 -8.95 0.17 -15.13
C ASP A 664 -9.79 1.40 -15.43
N VAL A 665 -9.91 2.27 -14.44
CA VAL A 665 -10.76 3.45 -14.50
C VAL A 665 -10.01 4.64 -15.10
N ILE A 666 -8.68 4.72 -14.93
CA ILE A 666 -7.89 5.87 -15.33
C ILE A 666 -6.70 5.40 -16.14
N LYS A 667 -6.70 5.75 -17.42
CA LYS A 667 -5.60 5.43 -18.31
C LYS A 667 -4.30 6.17 -17.94
N ASN A 668 -3.19 5.46 -18.02
CA ASN A 668 -1.83 5.92 -17.78
C ASN A 668 -1.59 6.50 -16.38
N ASP A 669 -2.25 5.94 -15.36
CA ASP A 669 -2.04 6.35 -13.96
C ASP A 669 -1.04 5.44 -13.22
N GLY A 670 -0.49 4.43 -13.91
CA GLY A 670 0.44 3.45 -13.36
C GLY A 670 -0.23 2.34 -12.55
N ILE A 671 -1.56 2.28 -12.52
CA ILE A 671 -2.34 1.22 -11.87
C ILE A 671 -2.82 0.25 -12.94
N TYR A 672 -2.19 -0.91 -12.96
CA TYR A 672 -2.55 -1.97 -13.89
C TYR A 672 -3.62 -2.84 -13.25
N SER A 673 -4.72 -3.08 -13.95
CA SER A 673 -5.82 -3.88 -13.40
C SER A 673 -6.48 -4.82 -14.41
N ARG A 674 -7.26 -5.78 -13.89
CA ARG A 674 -8.07 -6.72 -14.67
C ARG A 674 -9.23 -7.30 -13.89
#